data_AF-A0A812IJJ7-F1
#
_entry.id   AF-A0A812IJJ7-F1
#
_cell.length_a   1.000
_cell.length_b   1.000
_cell.length_c   1.000
_cell.angle_alpha   90.00
_cell.angle_beta   90.00
_cell.angle_gamma   90.00
#
_symmetry.space_group_name_H-M   'P 1'
#
loop_
_entity.id
_entity.type
_entity.pdbx_description
1 polymer ?
#
loop_
_entity_poly.entity_id
_entity_poly.type
_entity_poly.pdbx_seq_one_letter_code
_entity_poly.pdbx_strand_id
1 'polypeptide(L)'
;MRAVQRLTSCQRAALANVRANAALNHDKALPEVRDRFARLGYGEAELQGVLGWIQDLAPMCIHIHIGTVGRFLETDEYYRSQFETGTSCGALDDKNQIRKDWETELFGGAYDEAKPFERCKYGALGVMNDYRGITSAYQYGDSYLVLKDVRLRATFAATDSGGIAGSRLAVLDKYAHVLKEYNDNELHRLIEVAMANTSLDDVPRIQPQLLRGLTSDTTNDWVTMGFPDLPQKKGRYYFEVELIRGCQSPQVGLLSSRFELAPRTKGQHLYGVGDDVHGWAVDGQHSILWHNGKKLAWSRSWANSGRELSQNVVVGIAVDVDAGKIWFASDGEWDEEADPSFGPSLVPKGSMLYPALSFKGRAQFNFGPDYKHSAPSFKGKAFLQWPGMSDGVVRADCPIIGNSNNVNIYKEIQLHGEVSLKRNVQRLVANRKHLEVSKSDRSWAVRVDGMDDADGSYTRSGARHGKAMYKQQGGRFEISYDKASGKWRLTSDASQEDKWIAEVPGDDSFEPPRYGWLVPRERQGRVPVKLFRSDHLIKSLAEKAADASEEEVFRVGESSSEKTWLSHMSAQAIVTMVAPGTTFKDEWTQLQKENKVQSTAEDAWSRCLQAAQDEVLARLSLQNVVIVETPTHPYPARAHSWTQDVHIPSASKLRVKFSNRCATTDDCASLQVLAGGLSKSAAGVGARAHLKAITGPDQVHGTLAGQAEGGKWNFVYRRTLSSVVASWWEWLDKSPGRSCTAVCAQEATILKIKYGGDTKVGDEIAGFTFNEASPMTPFSVAGFSKPGGPAQLKGVYAGWFVDVMALIKLLAFYEVVSQTIKQDLLKKFKSLEGEGFGDPPKNLTEIAANIEGFKKRLEALRGLSDINLTFYNGLDFQLLPVCAASYQGAKVSDEISSFQAEGGVLKISGFCDEGPAQAAGVRSGWHVSLFGTFNLQENKAVLGDLTPQQVLEDPERLRELSDIQLMLASWLETRCSPGNGVKLIFHASALRPMFLCVNRKEPANAEPEELFCGFGDEDWTGDDPELRWGVFAVVTSADEPELTESKIEELVDAYTAASGRIVGSNLAEVSIEPEDWDEARLKALCERHGWEFEWMTEDGERRRRIEGAERARRSSRRPAASCSRGDVFGMRMSLG
;
A
#
# COMPACT_ATOMS: atom_id res chain seq x y z
N MET A 1 -0.74 -1.03 -23.73
CA MET A 1 0.72 -0.77 -23.62
C MET A 1 1.18 -0.58 -22.17
N ARG A 2 0.75 0.45 -21.43
CA ARG A 2 1.18 0.67 -20.02
C ARG A 2 0.96 -0.51 -19.08
N ALA A 3 -0.12 -1.29 -19.25
CA ALA A 3 -0.39 -2.48 -18.42
C ALA A 3 0.62 -3.62 -18.62
N VAL A 4 1.16 -3.79 -19.83
CA VAL A 4 2.16 -4.83 -20.14
C VAL A 4 3.57 -4.39 -19.70
N GLN A 5 3.85 -3.08 -19.72
CA GLN A 5 5.12 -2.52 -19.25
C GLN A 5 5.37 -2.77 -17.75
N ARG A 6 4.31 -2.89 -16.94
CA ARG A 6 4.39 -3.16 -15.50
C ARG A 6 4.64 -4.62 -15.14
N LEU A 7 4.59 -5.53 -16.11
CA LEU A 7 4.84 -6.95 -15.85
C LEU A 7 6.31 -7.17 -15.48
N THR A 8 6.61 -8.18 -14.67
CA THR A 8 7.98 -8.62 -14.41
C THR A 8 8.56 -9.37 -15.62
N SER A 9 9.85 -9.70 -15.60
CA SER A 9 10.49 -10.45 -16.68
C SER A 9 9.84 -11.82 -16.91
N CYS A 10 9.59 -12.58 -15.84
CA CYS A 10 8.93 -13.89 -15.92
C CYS A 10 7.50 -13.79 -16.47
N GLN A 11 6.72 -12.80 -16.04
CA GLN A 11 5.36 -12.57 -16.54
C GLN A 11 5.33 -12.19 -18.02
N ARG A 12 6.27 -11.37 -18.49
CA ARG A 12 6.41 -11.06 -19.92
C ARG A 12 6.82 -12.28 -20.73
N ALA A 13 7.74 -13.10 -20.20
CA ALA A 13 8.17 -14.33 -20.84
C ALA A 13 7.01 -15.32 -20.98
N ALA A 14 6.20 -15.51 -19.94
CA ALA A 14 5.00 -16.34 -19.96
C ALA A 14 4.01 -15.87 -21.05
N LEU A 15 3.68 -14.57 -21.07
CA LEU A 15 2.76 -14.00 -22.06
C LEU A 15 3.32 -14.08 -23.49
N ALA A 16 4.62 -13.87 -23.67
CA ALA A 16 5.27 -13.98 -24.97
C ALA A 16 5.25 -15.42 -25.50
N ASN A 17 5.53 -16.41 -24.64
CA ASN A 17 5.45 -17.83 -24.99
C ASN A 17 4.04 -18.23 -25.42
N VAL A 18 3.02 -17.86 -24.64
CA VAL A 18 1.62 -18.14 -25.00
C VAL A 18 1.23 -17.46 -26.30
N ARG A 19 1.60 -16.18 -26.50
CA ARG A 19 1.31 -15.45 -27.74
C ARG A 19 1.95 -16.09 -28.97
N ALA A 20 3.19 -16.57 -28.86
CA ALA A 20 3.88 -17.25 -29.96
C ALA A 20 3.12 -18.53 -30.40
N ASN A 21 2.71 -19.35 -29.42
CA ASN A 21 1.92 -20.56 -29.68
C ASN A 21 0.51 -20.24 -30.21
N ALA A 22 -0.16 -19.26 -29.60
CA ALA A 22 -1.50 -18.84 -29.97
C ALA A 22 -1.57 -18.29 -31.40
N ALA A 23 -0.55 -17.56 -31.86
CA ALA A 23 -0.51 -17.05 -33.24
C ALA A 23 -0.53 -18.19 -34.26
N LEU A 24 0.34 -19.20 -34.09
CA LEU A 24 0.40 -20.37 -34.97
C LEU A 24 -0.90 -21.18 -34.93
N ASN A 25 -1.42 -21.43 -33.73
CA ASN A 25 -2.62 -22.27 -33.54
C ASN A 25 -3.90 -21.57 -34.00
N HIS A 26 -4.00 -20.26 -33.82
CA HIS A 26 -5.10 -19.45 -34.34
C HIS A 26 -5.16 -19.54 -35.86
N ASP A 27 -4.06 -19.25 -36.55
CA ASP A 27 -4.02 -19.20 -38.01
C ASP A 27 -4.34 -20.59 -38.62
N LYS A 28 -3.90 -21.66 -37.95
CA LYS A 28 -4.23 -23.05 -38.32
C LYS A 28 -5.71 -23.39 -38.09
N ALA A 29 -6.30 -22.95 -36.99
CA ALA A 29 -7.68 -23.30 -36.61
C ALA A 29 -8.75 -22.43 -37.28
N LEU A 30 -8.41 -21.20 -37.68
CA LEU A 30 -9.38 -20.22 -38.19
C LEU A 30 -10.18 -20.71 -39.40
N PRO A 31 -9.60 -21.37 -40.42
CA PRO A 31 -10.37 -21.93 -41.53
C PRO A 31 -11.40 -22.98 -41.07
N GLU A 32 -11.01 -23.87 -40.14
CA GLU A 32 -11.92 -24.90 -39.63
C GLU A 32 -13.07 -24.30 -38.80
N VAL A 33 -12.79 -23.25 -38.03
CA VAL A 33 -13.82 -22.51 -37.28
C VAL A 33 -14.77 -21.81 -38.24
N ARG A 34 -14.26 -21.17 -39.30
CA ARG A 34 -15.08 -20.55 -40.35
C ARG A 34 -15.99 -21.58 -41.03
N ASP A 35 -15.45 -22.73 -41.42
CA ASP A 35 -16.25 -23.81 -42.01
C ASP A 35 -17.30 -24.35 -41.03
N ARG A 36 -16.99 -24.39 -39.73
CA ARG A 36 -17.96 -24.79 -38.70
C ARG A 36 -19.07 -23.77 -38.54
N PHE A 37 -18.77 -22.47 -38.52
CA PHE A 37 -19.79 -21.41 -38.50
C PHE A 37 -20.71 -21.53 -39.72
N ALA A 38 -20.15 -21.72 -40.92
CA ALA A 38 -20.92 -21.92 -42.14
C ALA A 38 -21.84 -23.15 -42.05
N ARG A 39 -21.36 -24.28 -41.52
CA ARG A 39 -22.18 -25.49 -41.28
C ARG A 39 -23.31 -25.26 -40.27
N LEU A 40 -23.10 -24.40 -39.28
CA LEU A 40 -24.11 -24.01 -38.30
C LEU A 40 -25.07 -22.92 -38.81
N GLY A 41 -24.89 -22.45 -40.05
CA GLY A 41 -25.76 -21.46 -40.69
C GLY A 41 -25.34 -20.01 -40.47
N TYR A 42 -24.09 -19.75 -40.06
CA TYR A 42 -23.55 -18.42 -39.77
C TYR A 42 -22.43 -18.02 -40.73
N GLY A 43 -22.33 -16.73 -41.04
CA GLY A 43 -21.35 -16.16 -41.96
C GLY A 43 -20.11 -15.61 -41.25
N GLU A 44 -19.25 -14.96 -42.05
CA GLU A 44 -18.03 -14.31 -41.55
C GLU A 44 -18.35 -13.17 -40.58
N ALA A 45 -19.46 -12.45 -40.78
CA ALA A 45 -19.88 -11.35 -39.90
C ALA A 45 -20.14 -11.83 -38.47
N GLU A 46 -20.81 -12.97 -38.30
CA GLU A 46 -21.04 -13.57 -36.98
C GLU A 46 -19.75 -14.04 -36.32
N LEU A 47 -18.84 -14.64 -37.10
CA LEU A 47 -17.53 -15.06 -36.60
C LEU A 47 -16.71 -13.86 -36.10
N GLN A 48 -16.63 -12.80 -36.89
CA GLN A 48 -15.95 -11.57 -36.49
C GLN A 48 -16.63 -10.92 -35.28
N GLY A 49 -17.96 -10.94 -35.23
CA GLY A 49 -18.71 -10.46 -34.08
C GLY A 49 -18.40 -11.20 -32.79
N VAL A 50 -18.30 -12.53 -32.84
CA VAL A 50 -17.91 -13.36 -31.69
C VAL A 50 -16.47 -13.08 -31.25
N LEU A 51 -15.53 -13.01 -32.21
CA LEU A 51 -14.13 -12.72 -31.90
C LEU A 51 -13.97 -11.32 -31.28
N GLY A 52 -14.64 -10.31 -31.85
CA GLY A 52 -14.66 -8.95 -31.30
C GLY A 52 -15.31 -8.86 -29.91
N TRP A 53 -16.42 -9.58 -29.69
CA TRP A 53 -17.05 -9.69 -28.37
C TRP A 53 -16.09 -10.23 -27.32
N ILE A 54 -15.39 -11.33 -27.61
CA ILE A 54 -14.40 -11.93 -26.72
C ILE A 54 -13.24 -10.96 -26.45
N GLN A 55 -12.72 -10.35 -27.52
CA GLN A 55 -11.56 -9.47 -27.46
C GLN A 55 -11.84 -8.24 -26.56
N ASP A 56 -12.95 -7.56 -26.79
CA ASP A 56 -13.13 -6.19 -26.31
C ASP A 56 -14.17 -6.07 -25.19
N LEU A 57 -15.19 -6.94 -25.15
CA LEU A 57 -16.40 -6.69 -24.38
C LEU A 57 -16.72 -7.73 -23.30
N ALA A 58 -16.44 -9.02 -23.55
CA ALA A 58 -16.78 -10.11 -22.62
C ALA A 58 -16.12 -9.92 -21.24
N PRO A 59 -16.87 -9.79 -20.14
CA PRO A 59 -16.31 -9.41 -18.84
C PRO A 59 -15.33 -10.46 -18.31
N MET A 60 -14.25 -10.00 -17.67
CA MET A 60 -13.31 -10.85 -16.95
C MET A 60 -13.67 -10.83 -15.48
N CYS A 61 -13.95 -12.01 -14.92
CA CYS A 61 -14.50 -12.15 -13.59
C CYS A 61 -13.60 -12.99 -12.68
N ILE A 62 -13.55 -12.63 -11.40
CA ILE A 62 -13.03 -13.48 -10.32
C ILE A 62 -14.21 -13.81 -9.41
N HIS A 63 -14.59 -15.08 -9.35
CA HIS A 63 -15.62 -15.56 -8.41
C HIS A 63 -15.04 -15.62 -7.00
N ILE A 64 -15.81 -15.16 -6.02
CA ILE A 64 -15.43 -15.09 -4.61
C ILE A 64 -16.57 -15.50 -3.67
N HIS A 65 -16.22 -16.15 -2.55
CA HIS A 65 -17.10 -16.31 -1.40
C HIS A 65 -16.89 -15.13 -0.44
N ILE A 66 -17.75 -14.11 -0.51
CA ILE A 66 -17.61 -12.87 0.27
C ILE A 66 -17.46 -13.16 1.77
N GLY A 67 -18.23 -14.11 2.32
CA GLY A 67 -18.12 -14.51 3.73
C GLY A 67 -16.75 -15.05 4.13
N THR A 68 -15.96 -15.56 3.18
CA THR A 68 -14.62 -16.09 3.42
C THR A 68 -13.53 -15.05 3.16
N VAL A 69 -13.62 -14.35 2.03
CA VAL A 69 -12.52 -13.47 1.57
C VAL A 69 -12.75 -12.00 1.84
N GLY A 70 -13.96 -11.57 2.17
CA GLY A 70 -14.34 -10.16 2.23
C GLY A 70 -13.49 -9.34 3.20
N ARG A 71 -13.11 -9.90 4.35
CA ARG A 71 -12.25 -9.20 5.33
C ARG A 71 -10.86 -8.88 4.77
N PHE A 72 -10.32 -9.77 3.94
CA PHE A 72 -9.04 -9.56 3.28
C PHE A 72 -9.18 -8.53 2.16
N LEU A 73 -10.35 -8.48 1.52
CA LEU A 73 -10.65 -7.42 0.56
C LEU A 73 -10.77 -6.05 1.25
N GLU A 74 -11.11 -5.97 2.54
CA GLU A 74 -11.08 -4.70 3.27
C GLU A 74 -9.65 -4.26 3.53
N THR A 75 -8.75 -5.14 3.96
CA THR A 75 -7.42 -4.76 4.43
C THR A 75 -6.32 -4.78 3.37
N ASP A 76 -6.42 -5.66 2.37
CA ASP A 76 -5.38 -5.82 1.34
C ASP A 76 -5.53 -4.80 0.21
N GLU A 77 -4.42 -4.49 -0.46
CA GLU A 77 -4.40 -3.66 -1.66
C GLU A 77 -4.51 -4.53 -2.93
N TYR A 78 -4.15 -5.82 -2.84
CA TYR A 78 -4.08 -6.74 -3.97
C TYR A 78 -4.87 -8.03 -3.75
N TYR A 79 -5.47 -8.55 -4.82
CA TYR A 79 -6.03 -9.89 -4.81
C TYR A 79 -4.91 -10.94 -4.86
N ARG A 80 -4.87 -11.83 -3.86
CA ARG A 80 -3.79 -12.80 -3.61
C ARG A 80 -4.08 -14.16 -4.23
N SER A 81 -3.03 -14.84 -4.67
CA SER A 81 -3.07 -16.20 -5.21
C SER A 81 -2.96 -17.27 -4.11
N GLN A 82 -3.28 -18.53 -4.44
CA GLN A 82 -3.12 -19.65 -3.51
C GLN A 82 -1.67 -19.86 -3.04
N PHE A 83 -0.69 -19.39 -3.83
CA PHE A 83 0.74 -19.43 -3.46
C PHE A 83 1.09 -18.43 -2.36
N GLU A 84 0.34 -17.34 -2.27
CA GLU A 84 0.52 -16.30 -1.25
C GLU A 84 -0.27 -16.62 0.02
N THR A 85 -1.47 -17.21 -0.11
CA THR A 85 -2.37 -17.43 1.02
C THR A 85 -2.32 -18.84 1.60
N GLY A 86 -1.83 -19.84 0.87
CA GLY A 86 -1.92 -21.24 1.25
C GLY A 86 -3.36 -21.79 1.27
N THR A 87 -4.31 -21.09 0.65
CA THR A 87 -5.73 -21.49 0.62
C THR A 87 -6.24 -21.58 -0.82
N SER A 88 -7.16 -22.51 -1.09
CA SER A 88 -7.75 -22.69 -2.42
C SER A 88 -9.13 -23.34 -2.33
N CYS A 89 -9.99 -23.04 -3.31
CA CYS A 89 -11.23 -23.80 -3.58
C CYS A 89 -11.03 -24.82 -4.72
N GLY A 90 -9.80 -25.00 -5.20
CA GLY A 90 -9.41 -26.01 -6.18
C GLY A 90 -8.27 -26.89 -5.64
N ALA A 91 -7.45 -27.42 -6.55
CA ALA A 91 -6.31 -28.26 -6.17
C ALA A 91 -5.28 -27.48 -5.31
N LEU A 92 -5.00 -28.04 -4.12
CA LEU A 92 -4.05 -27.55 -3.15
C LEU A 92 -3.27 -28.74 -2.57
N ASP A 93 -1.94 -28.66 -2.61
CA ASP A 93 -1.03 -29.59 -1.95
C ASP A 93 -0.02 -28.79 -1.11
N ASP A 94 0.56 -29.41 -0.09
CA ASP A 94 1.41 -28.74 0.92
C ASP A 94 2.55 -27.89 0.33
N LYS A 95 3.03 -28.25 -0.87
CA LYS A 95 4.12 -27.53 -1.57
C LYS A 95 3.66 -26.79 -2.83
N ASN A 96 2.36 -26.83 -3.14
CA ASN A 96 1.75 -26.41 -4.40
C ASN A 96 2.44 -27.02 -5.64
N GLN A 97 3.05 -28.20 -5.53
CA GLN A 97 3.88 -28.79 -6.57
C GLN A 97 3.06 -29.09 -7.84
N ILE A 98 1.82 -29.59 -7.68
CA ILE A 98 0.96 -29.92 -8.82
C ILE A 98 0.66 -28.65 -9.64
N ARG A 99 0.38 -27.54 -8.96
CA ARG A 99 0.12 -26.26 -9.61
C ARG A 99 1.38 -25.70 -10.29
N LYS A 100 2.56 -25.88 -9.68
CA LYS A 100 3.84 -25.50 -10.30
C LYS A 100 4.05 -26.26 -11.59
N ASP A 101 3.87 -27.58 -11.58
CA ASP A 101 4.05 -28.43 -12.76
C ASP A 101 3.09 -28.03 -13.89
N TRP A 102 1.83 -27.70 -13.55
CA TRP A 102 0.89 -27.15 -14.54
C TRP A 102 1.35 -25.81 -15.09
N GLU A 103 1.78 -24.86 -14.25
CA GLU A 103 2.28 -23.56 -14.73
C GLU A 103 3.56 -23.70 -15.56
N THR A 104 4.43 -24.66 -15.26
CA THR A 104 5.60 -24.99 -16.08
C THR A 104 5.18 -25.39 -17.49
N GLU A 105 4.22 -26.32 -17.61
CA GLU A 105 3.71 -26.76 -18.92
C GLU A 105 2.93 -25.67 -19.65
N LEU A 106 2.09 -24.91 -18.95
CA LEU A 106 1.26 -23.86 -19.53
C LEU A 106 2.09 -22.69 -20.07
N PHE A 107 3.14 -22.32 -19.35
CA PHE A 107 3.90 -21.09 -19.61
C PHE A 107 5.33 -21.33 -20.09
N GLY A 108 5.69 -22.59 -20.38
CA GLY A 108 7.02 -22.95 -20.90
C GLY A 108 8.14 -22.70 -19.90
N GLY A 109 7.90 -23.01 -18.62
CA GLY A 109 8.86 -22.83 -17.52
C GLY A 109 9.06 -21.38 -17.06
N ALA A 110 8.31 -20.41 -17.62
CA ALA A 110 8.49 -19.00 -17.30
C ALA A 110 8.27 -18.66 -15.81
N TYR A 111 7.53 -19.49 -15.07
CA TYR A 111 7.22 -19.29 -13.64
C TYR A 111 7.97 -20.24 -12.70
N ASP A 112 8.91 -21.05 -13.18
CA ASP A 112 9.57 -22.09 -12.38
C ASP A 112 10.31 -21.47 -11.18
N GLU A 113 11.00 -20.36 -11.42
CA GLU A 113 11.76 -19.59 -10.42
C GLU A 113 10.98 -18.37 -9.88
N ALA A 114 9.69 -18.24 -10.22
CA ALA A 114 8.92 -17.05 -9.85
C ALA A 114 8.48 -17.06 -8.39
N LYS A 115 8.53 -15.89 -7.75
CA LYS A 115 7.99 -15.71 -6.39
C LYS A 115 6.46 -15.86 -6.38
N PRO A 116 5.85 -16.30 -5.27
CA PRO A 116 4.38 -16.46 -5.16
C PRO A 116 3.56 -15.30 -5.74
N PHE A 117 3.89 -14.05 -5.40
CA PHE A 117 3.16 -12.87 -5.88
C PHE A 117 3.36 -12.57 -7.38
N GLU A 118 4.41 -13.08 -8.01
CA GLU A 118 4.68 -12.91 -9.43
C GLU A 118 3.87 -13.86 -10.31
N ARG A 119 3.41 -14.98 -9.74
CA ARG A 119 2.65 -16.01 -10.45
C ARG A 119 1.29 -15.47 -10.90
N CYS A 120 0.70 -16.14 -11.89
CA CYS A 120 -0.55 -15.69 -12.48
C CYS A 120 -1.73 -15.86 -11.51
N LYS A 121 -2.80 -15.06 -11.70
CA LYS A 121 -4.04 -15.14 -10.91
C LYS A 121 -5.12 -15.73 -11.81
N TYR A 122 -5.99 -16.56 -11.26
CA TYR A 122 -6.97 -17.28 -12.05
C TYR A 122 -8.36 -16.64 -11.94
N GLY A 123 -9.12 -16.69 -13.02
CA GLY A 123 -10.50 -16.24 -13.07
C GLY A 123 -11.27 -16.90 -14.22
N ALA A 124 -12.39 -16.31 -14.62
CA ALA A 124 -13.18 -16.78 -15.75
C ALA A 124 -13.63 -15.64 -16.69
N LEU A 125 -13.77 -15.96 -17.98
CA LEU A 125 -14.30 -15.09 -19.02
C LEU A 125 -15.82 -15.28 -19.14
N GLY A 126 -16.58 -14.21 -18.93
CA GLY A 126 -18.04 -14.19 -18.99
C GLY A 126 -18.59 -14.14 -20.41
N VAL A 127 -18.30 -15.15 -21.23
CA VAL A 127 -18.70 -15.18 -22.66
C VAL A 127 -20.21 -15.06 -22.91
N MET A 128 -21.05 -15.52 -21.98
CA MET A 128 -22.51 -15.43 -22.08
C MET A 128 -23.09 -14.12 -21.54
N ASN A 129 -22.29 -13.26 -20.91
CA ASN A 129 -22.75 -11.98 -20.35
C ASN A 129 -23.97 -12.11 -19.40
N ASP A 130 -24.00 -13.18 -18.60
CA ASP A 130 -25.07 -13.48 -17.64
C ASP A 130 -24.90 -12.64 -16.36
N TYR A 131 -25.99 -12.10 -15.82
CA TYR A 131 -25.97 -11.30 -14.59
C TYR A 131 -25.52 -12.11 -13.36
N ARG A 132 -25.64 -13.45 -13.42
CA ARG A 132 -25.20 -14.38 -12.37
C ARG A 132 -23.69 -14.65 -12.43
N GLY A 133 -22.97 -14.05 -13.37
CA GLY A 133 -21.57 -14.38 -13.65
C GLY A 133 -21.44 -15.72 -14.37
N ILE A 134 -20.37 -16.45 -14.10
CA ILE A 134 -20.11 -17.75 -14.73
C ILE A 134 -20.60 -18.86 -13.80
N THR A 135 -21.80 -19.37 -14.04
CA THR A 135 -22.47 -20.32 -13.12
C THR A 135 -21.70 -21.63 -12.96
N SER A 136 -20.96 -22.06 -13.98
CA SER A 136 -20.07 -23.22 -13.91
C SER A 136 -18.80 -22.98 -13.08
N ALA A 137 -18.54 -21.75 -12.62
CA ALA A 137 -17.44 -21.39 -11.72
C ALA A 137 -17.91 -21.19 -10.26
N TYR A 138 -19.16 -21.57 -9.93
CA TYR A 138 -19.78 -21.33 -8.62
C TYR A 138 -18.98 -21.88 -7.43
N GLN A 139 -18.19 -22.96 -7.62
CA GLN A 139 -17.34 -23.52 -6.56
C GLN A 139 -16.32 -22.51 -6.00
N TYR A 140 -15.87 -21.56 -6.84
CA TYR A 140 -14.92 -20.52 -6.45
C TYR A 140 -15.61 -19.32 -5.79
N GLY A 141 -16.93 -19.21 -5.90
CA GLY A 141 -17.68 -18.10 -5.33
C GLY A 141 -19.08 -17.95 -5.88
N ASP A 142 -19.99 -17.57 -4.98
CA ASP A 142 -21.37 -17.24 -5.30
C ASP A 142 -21.59 -15.75 -5.61
N SER A 143 -20.56 -14.94 -5.42
CA SER A 143 -20.45 -13.54 -5.81
C SER A 143 -19.21 -13.37 -6.69
N TYR A 144 -19.04 -12.25 -7.38
CA TYR A 144 -17.88 -12.08 -8.26
C TYR A 144 -17.44 -10.64 -8.43
N LEU A 145 -16.14 -10.46 -8.66
CA LEU A 145 -15.50 -9.21 -9.04
C LEU A 145 -15.41 -9.12 -10.55
N VAL A 146 -15.82 -8.00 -11.14
CA VAL A 146 -15.59 -7.70 -12.56
C VAL A 146 -14.33 -6.84 -12.68
N LEU A 147 -13.44 -7.23 -13.59
CA LEU A 147 -12.13 -6.60 -13.74
C LEU A 147 -12.08 -5.58 -14.88
N LYS A 148 -11.19 -4.58 -14.72
CA LYS A 148 -10.80 -3.57 -15.71
C LYS A 148 -9.27 -3.47 -15.84
N ASP A 149 -8.80 -3.01 -16.99
CA ASP A 149 -7.37 -2.80 -17.28
C ASP A 149 -6.47 -4.05 -17.11
N VAL A 150 -7.05 -5.25 -17.29
CA VAL A 150 -6.32 -6.53 -17.21
C VAL A 150 -6.26 -7.31 -18.52
N ARG A 151 -7.08 -6.93 -19.51
CA ARG A 151 -7.26 -7.63 -20.79
C ARG A 151 -5.95 -7.98 -21.51
N LEU A 152 -5.08 -6.99 -21.71
CA LEU A 152 -3.85 -7.14 -22.48
C LEU A 152 -2.78 -8.05 -21.82
N ARG A 153 -2.99 -8.45 -20.57
CA ARG A 153 -2.07 -9.30 -19.79
C ARG A 153 -2.77 -10.59 -19.33
N ALA A 154 -3.83 -10.99 -20.02
CA ALA A 154 -4.57 -12.21 -19.77
C ALA A 154 -4.32 -13.25 -20.86
N THR A 155 -4.28 -14.52 -20.47
CA THR A 155 -4.35 -15.70 -21.36
C THR A 155 -5.62 -16.49 -21.08
N PHE A 156 -6.01 -17.34 -22.02
CA PHE A 156 -7.34 -17.96 -22.03
C PHE A 156 -7.28 -19.45 -22.34
N ALA A 157 -8.11 -20.23 -21.66
CA ALA A 157 -8.37 -21.63 -21.96
C ALA A 157 -9.87 -21.88 -22.19
N ALA A 158 -10.20 -22.86 -23.02
CA ALA A 158 -11.60 -23.24 -23.28
C ALA A 158 -12.26 -23.96 -22.09
N THR A 159 -11.45 -24.38 -21.12
CA THR A 159 -11.79 -25.21 -19.94
C THR A 159 -10.89 -24.84 -18.76
N ASP A 160 -11.00 -25.58 -17.66
CA ASP A 160 -9.97 -25.62 -16.61
C ASP A 160 -8.58 -25.91 -17.22
N SER A 161 -7.55 -25.21 -16.74
CA SER A 161 -6.18 -25.34 -17.27
C SER A 161 -5.32 -26.39 -16.57
N GLY A 162 -5.86 -27.11 -15.59
CA GLY A 162 -5.18 -28.20 -14.91
C GLY A 162 -4.80 -29.33 -15.87
N GLY A 163 -3.49 -29.53 -16.06
CA GLY A 163 -2.96 -30.64 -16.86
C GLY A 163 -3.15 -30.52 -18.37
N ILE A 164 -3.48 -29.34 -18.91
CA ILE A 164 -3.51 -29.10 -20.36
C ILE A 164 -2.16 -28.56 -20.86
N ALA A 165 -1.83 -28.82 -22.12
CA ALA A 165 -0.63 -28.28 -22.75
C ALA A 165 -0.76 -26.76 -22.98
N GLY A 166 0.33 -26.01 -22.79
CA GLY A 166 0.36 -24.55 -23.00
C GLY A 166 0.00 -24.11 -24.43
N SER A 167 0.13 -25.00 -25.42
CA SER A 167 -0.29 -24.76 -26.81
C SER A 167 -1.81 -24.55 -26.96
N ARG A 168 -2.62 -24.98 -25.99
CA ARG A 168 -4.07 -24.77 -25.96
C ARG A 168 -4.46 -23.40 -25.41
N LEU A 169 -3.52 -22.63 -24.87
CA LEU A 169 -3.81 -21.27 -24.41
C LEU A 169 -3.91 -20.29 -25.58
N ALA A 170 -4.77 -19.29 -25.44
CA ALA A 170 -4.92 -18.18 -26.36
C ALA A 170 -4.53 -16.84 -25.72
N VAL A 171 -4.35 -15.83 -26.58
CA VAL A 171 -4.41 -14.41 -26.23
C VAL A 171 -5.60 -13.77 -26.95
N LEU A 172 -6.05 -12.59 -26.51
CA LEU A 172 -7.29 -11.96 -26.97
C LEU A 172 -7.44 -11.85 -28.49
N ASP A 173 -6.37 -11.45 -29.19
CA ASP A 173 -6.34 -11.27 -30.64
C ASP A 173 -6.07 -12.57 -31.42
N LYS A 174 -5.74 -13.67 -30.72
CA LYS A 174 -5.40 -14.98 -31.29
C LYS A 174 -6.15 -16.10 -30.57
N TYR A 175 -7.46 -16.18 -30.83
CA TYR A 175 -8.40 -17.01 -30.06
C TYR A 175 -9.07 -18.18 -30.82
N ALA A 176 -8.96 -18.27 -32.14
CA ALA A 176 -9.71 -19.23 -32.96
C ALA A 176 -9.56 -20.70 -32.52
N HIS A 177 -8.37 -21.14 -32.10
CA HIS A 177 -8.17 -22.52 -31.62
C HIS A 177 -8.86 -22.81 -30.30
N VAL A 178 -8.99 -21.83 -29.41
CA VAL A 178 -9.81 -21.95 -28.18
C VAL A 178 -11.30 -21.94 -28.53
N LEU A 179 -11.74 -21.09 -29.45
CA LEU A 179 -13.13 -21.06 -29.91
C LEU A 179 -13.54 -22.37 -30.60
N LYS A 180 -12.60 -23.02 -31.31
CA LYS A 180 -12.80 -24.34 -31.94
C LYS A 180 -13.22 -25.41 -30.93
N GLU A 181 -12.79 -25.30 -29.67
CA GLU A 181 -13.10 -26.27 -28.62
C GLU A 181 -14.50 -26.08 -28.01
N TYR A 182 -15.22 -25.01 -28.35
CA TYR A 182 -16.58 -24.78 -27.85
C TYR A 182 -17.52 -25.78 -28.52
N ASN A 183 -18.53 -26.26 -27.82
CA ASN A 183 -19.55 -27.11 -28.44
C ASN A 183 -20.55 -26.27 -29.27
N ASP A 184 -21.34 -26.93 -30.14
CA ASP A 184 -22.24 -26.21 -31.06
C ASP A 184 -23.30 -25.38 -30.31
N ASN A 185 -23.83 -25.87 -29.18
CA ASN A 185 -24.80 -25.12 -28.38
C ASN A 185 -24.16 -23.87 -27.74
N GLU A 186 -22.93 -23.98 -27.22
CA GLU A 186 -22.16 -22.83 -26.74
C GLU A 186 -21.97 -21.79 -27.85
N LEU A 187 -21.63 -22.22 -29.07
CA LEU A 187 -21.44 -21.32 -30.21
C LEU A 187 -22.75 -20.63 -30.62
N HIS A 188 -23.86 -21.35 -30.76
CA HIS A 188 -25.17 -20.76 -31.08
C HIS A 188 -25.54 -19.65 -30.08
N ARG A 189 -25.40 -19.92 -28.77
CA ARG A 189 -25.73 -18.96 -27.71
C ARG A 189 -24.75 -17.79 -27.63
N LEU A 190 -23.47 -18.06 -27.84
CA LEU A 190 -22.45 -17.02 -27.88
C LEU A 190 -22.67 -16.06 -29.06
N ILE A 191 -23.06 -16.58 -30.23
CA ILE A 191 -23.40 -15.76 -31.40
C ILE A 191 -24.60 -14.87 -31.10
N GLU A 192 -25.65 -15.40 -30.45
CA GLU A 192 -26.81 -14.58 -30.01
C GLU A 192 -26.37 -13.41 -29.12
N VAL A 193 -25.47 -13.65 -28.16
CA VAL A 193 -24.94 -12.63 -27.23
C VAL A 193 -24.02 -11.63 -27.95
N ALA A 194 -23.09 -12.12 -28.77
CA ALA A 194 -22.12 -11.30 -29.48
C ALA A 194 -22.79 -10.41 -30.54
N MET A 195 -23.74 -10.96 -31.28
CA MET A 195 -24.45 -10.25 -32.33
C MET A 195 -25.50 -9.27 -31.81
N ALA A 196 -25.86 -9.36 -30.53
CA ALA A 196 -26.61 -8.31 -29.87
C ALA A 196 -25.78 -7.02 -29.68
N ASN A 197 -24.44 -7.08 -29.77
CA ASN A 197 -23.53 -5.97 -29.55
C ASN A 197 -22.87 -5.39 -30.82
N THR A 198 -22.93 -6.07 -31.97
CA THR A 198 -22.19 -5.70 -33.21
C THR A 198 -22.80 -4.58 -34.06
N SER A 199 -23.68 -3.74 -33.51
CA SER A 199 -24.13 -2.50 -34.17
C SER A 199 -23.24 -1.28 -33.86
N LEU A 200 -21.93 -1.47 -33.64
CA LEU A 200 -21.04 -0.44 -33.08
C LEU A 200 -19.73 -0.22 -33.86
N ASP A 201 -19.76 -0.23 -35.19
CA ASP A 201 -18.63 0.26 -36.00
C ASP A 201 -18.87 1.67 -36.58
N ASP A 202 -17.98 2.58 -36.18
CA ASP A 202 -17.46 3.83 -36.80
C ASP A 202 -18.36 4.99 -37.27
N VAL A 203 -19.65 4.99 -36.96
CA VAL A 203 -20.48 6.22 -37.03
C VAL A 203 -21.27 6.34 -35.72
N PRO A 204 -21.41 7.52 -35.09
CA PRO A 204 -22.31 7.68 -33.95
C PRO A 204 -23.76 7.36 -34.38
N ARG A 205 -24.16 6.08 -34.33
CA ARG A 205 -25.52 5.66 -34.63
C ARG A 205 -26.41 6.17 -33.50
N ILE A 206 -27.33 7.08 -33.83
CA ILE A 206 -28.36 7.55 -32.90
C ILE A 206 -29.25 6.34 -32.59
N GLN A 207 -29.36 5.95 -31.32
CA GLN A 207 -30.21 4.83 -30.88
C GLN A 207 -31.56 5.36 -30.38
N PRO A 208 -32.64 4.56 -30.47
CA PRO A 208 -33.92 4.95 -29.91
C PRO A 208 -33.83 5.10 -28.39
N GLN A 209 -34.52 6.10 -27.87
CA GLN A 209 -34.60 6.44 -26.45
C GLN A 209 -35.88 5.87 -25.86
N LEU A 210 -35.83 5.48 -24.57
CA LEU A 210 -37.04 5.19 -23.80
C LEU A 210 -37.83 6.49 -23.59
N LEU A 211 -39.01 6.57 -24.17
CA LEU A 211 -39.89 7.74 -24.07
C LEU A 211 -40.88 7.59 -22.92
N ARG A 212 -41.45 6.39 -22.77
CA ARG A 212 -42.38 6.00 -21.69
C ARG A 212 -42.24 4.51 -21.39
N GLY A 213 -42.39 4.14 -20.13
CA GLY A 213 -42.25 2.75 -19.65
C GLY A 213 -41.48 2.67 -18.33
N LEU A 214 -41.76 1.64 -17.52
CA LEU A 214 -41.12 1.45 -16.21
C LEU A 214 -39.63 1.10 -16.33
N THR A 215 -39.31 0.37 -17.39
CA THR A 215 -37.97 -0.12 -17.72
C THR A 215 -37.74 0.08 -19.21
N SER A 216 -36.49 0.03 -19.67
CA SER A 216 -36.16 -0.12 -21.10
C SER A 216 -36.02 -1.59 -21.49
N ASP A 217 -36.37 -2.51 -20.60
CA ASP A 217 -36.47 -3.92 -20.91
C ASP A 217 -37.74 -4.20 -21.71
N THR A 218 -37.58 -4.15 -23.03
CA THR A 218 -38.65 -4.46 -23.97
C THR A 218 -39.11 -5.91 -23.83
N THR A 219 -38.32 -6.85 -23.28
CA THR A 219 -38.73 -8.26 -23.17
C THR A 219 -39.64 -8.54 -21.97
N ASN A 220 -39.52 -7.74 -20.92
CA ASN A 220 -40.29 -7.92 -19.69
C ASN A 220 -41.51 -7.00 -19.63
N ASP A 221 -41.39 -5.79 -20.15
CA ASP A 221 -42.42 -4.75 -20.02
C ASP A 221 -42.82 -4.15 -21.36
N TRP A 222 -44.01 -3.55 -21.41
CA TRP A 222 -44.47 -2.84 -22.60
C TRP A 222 -43.98 -1.38 -22.54
N VAL A 223 -43.18 -0.99 -23.51
CA VAL A 223 -42.41 0.26 -23.48
C VAL A 223 -42.57 1.04 -24.77
N THR A 224 -42.34 2.34 -24.73
CA THR A 224 -42.33 3.23 -25.90
C THR A 224 -40.91 3.72 -26.18
N MET A 225 -40.40 3.41 -27.36
CA MET A 225 -39.05 3.74 -27.83
C MET A 225 -39.12 4.65 -29.06
N GLY A 226 -38.24 5.64 -29.19
CA GLY A 226 -38.23 6.50 -30.39
C GLY A 226 -37.10 7.53 -30.44
N PHE A 227 -37.14 8.43 -31.42
CA PHE A 227 -36.05 9.35 -31.74
C PHE A 227 -36.42 10.84 -31.55
N PRO A 228 -36.61 11.31 -30.30
CA PRO A 228 -37.11 12.67 -30.02
C PRO A 228 -36.13 13.77 -30.49
N ASP A 229 -34.86 13.44 -30.69
CA ASP A 229 -33.81 14.36 -31.16
C ASP A 229 -33.78 14.53 -32.69
N LEU A 230 -34.58 13.76 -33.44
CA LEU A 230 -34.61 13.80 -34.92
C LEU A 230 -35.97 14.17 -35.53
N PRO A 231 -36.68 15.20 -35.03
CA PRO A 231 -37.96 15.57 -35.57
C PRO A 231 -37.84 16.31 -36.90
N GLN A 232 -38.69 15.95 -37.87
CA GLN A 232 -38.75 16.58 -39.18
C GLN A 232 -39.98 17.49 -39.29
N LYS A 233 -39.77 18.71 -39.80
CA LYS A 233 -40.82 19.73 -39.98
C LYS A 233 -41.36 19.81 -41.41
N LYS A 234 -40.64 19.25 -42.38
CA LYS A 234 -40.94 19.27 -43.81
C LYS A 234 -40.31 18.06 -44.49
N GLY A 235 -40.76 17.73 -45.69
CA GLY A 235 -40.22 16.64 -46.50
C GLY A 235 -41.04 15.35 -46.43
N ARG A 236 -40.56 14.37 -47.19
CA ARG A 236 -41.22 13.08 -47.39
C ARG A 236 -40.25 11.96 -47.11
N TYR A 237 -40.58 11.13 -46.13
CA TYR A 237 -39.65 10.16 -45.58
C TYR A 237 -40.25 8.76 -45.53
N TYR A 238 -39.37 7.77 -45.64
CA TYR A 238 -39.68 6.35 -45.52
C TYR A 238 -38.70 5.65 -44.59
N PHE A 239 -39.24 4.79 -43.74
CA PHE A 239 -38.48 3.86 -42.92
C PHE A 239 -39.32 2.60 -42.66
N GLU A 240 -38.66 1.51 -42.26
CA GLU A 240 -39.34 0.28 -41.84
C GLU A 240 -39.14 0.03 -40.35
N VAL A 241 -40.05 -0.74 -39.76
CA VAL A 241 -39.89 -1.34 -38.44
C VAL A 241 -40.15 -2.83 -38.60
N GLU A 242 -39.13 -3.64 -38.31
CA GLU A 242 -39.28 -5.09 -38.23
C GLU A 242 -39.62 -5.50 -36.80
N LEU A 243 -40.79 -6.10 -36.64
CA LEU A 243 -41.25 -6.75 -35.42
C LEU A 243 -40.84 -8.21 -35.48
N ILE A 244 -40.08 -8.67 -34.50
CA ILE A 244 -39.58 -10.04 -34.47
C ILE A 244 -40.63 -10.96 -33.83
N ARG A 245 -40.73 -12.20 -34.32
CA ARG A 245 -41.57 -13.26 -33.75
C ARG A 245 -41.50 -13.28 -32.22
N GLY A 246 -42.67 -13.36 -31.56
CA GLY A 246 -42.82 -13.25 -30.10
C GLY A 246 -43.15 -11.84 -29.60
N CYS A 247 -43.13 -10.82 -30.47
CA CYS A 247 -43.51 -9.46 -30.07
C CYS A 247 -45.01 -9.37 -29.70
N GLN A 248 -45.31 -8.56 -28.67
CA GLN A 248 -46.62 -8.39 -28.05
C GLN A 248 -47.07 -6.92 -28.11
N SER A 249 -48.33 -6.73 -28.48
CA SER A 249 -49.06 -5.46 -28.56
C SER A 249 -48.29 -4.31 -29.23
N PRO A 250 -47.76 -4.46 -30.47
CA PRO A 250 -47.01 -3.40 -31.12
C PRO A 250 -47.92 -2.24 -31.58
N GLN A 251 -47.53 -1.02 -31.27
CA GLN A 251 -48.06 0.23 -31.85
C GLN A 251 -46.91 0.96 -32.56
N VAL A 252 -46.84 0.83 -33.88
CA VAL A 252 -45.72 1.32 -34.71
C VAL A 252 -46.11 2.66 -35.36
N GLY A 253 -45.30 3.71 -35.25
CA GLY A 253 -45.58 4.92 -36.02
C GLY A 253 -44.73 6.14 -35.70
N LEU A 254 -45.41 7.29 -35.55
CA LEU A 254 -44.79 8.61 -35.46
C LEU A 254 -45.31 9.36 -34.23
N LEU A 255 -44.41 10.11 -33.60
CA LEU A 255 -44.73 11.03 -32.51
C LEU A 255 -44.40 12.46 -32.92
N SER A 256 -45.15 13.42 -32.38
CA SER A 256 -44.85 14.84 -32.46
C SER A 256 -43.81 15.24 -31.41
N SER A 257 -42.99 16.25 -31.69
CA SER A 257 -42.04 16.85 -30.73
C SER A 257 -42.70 17.44 -29.47
N ARG A 258 -44.04 17.47 -29.40
CA ARG A 258 -44.82 17.87 -28.22
C ARG A 258 -45.22 16.68 -27.34
N PHE A 259 -44.88 15.46 -27.73
CA PHE A 259 -45.15 14.27 -26.93
C PHE A 259 -44.41 14.36 -25.58
N GLU A 260 -45.15 14.17 -24.49
CA GLU A 260 -44.58 14.24 -23.14
C GLU A 260 -43.73 12.99 -22.84
N LEU A 261 -42.44 13.21 -22.58
CA LEU A 261 -41.50 12.16 -22.19
C LEU A 261 -41.62 11.88 -20.69
N ALA A 262 -41.92 10.64 -20.34
CA ALA A 262 -42.05 10.18 -18.95
C ALA A 262 -41.34 8.82 -18.76
N PRO A 263 -40.02 8.74 -18.99
CA PRO A 263 -39.29 7.50 -18.77
C PRO A 263 -39.30 7.11 -17.28
N ARG A 264 -39.35 5.81 -16.98
CA ARG A 264 -39.17 5.22 -15.65
C ARG A 264 -40.18 5.67 -14.57
N THR A 265 -41.41 6.01 -14.96
CA THR A 265 -42.46 6.51 -14.04
C THR A 265 -43.59 5.49 -13.88
N LYS A 266 -44.04 5.23 -12.63
CA LYS A 266 -45.24 4.44 -12.31
C LYS A 266 -46.47 5.35 -12.25
N GLY A 267 -47.60 4.92 -12.82
CA GLY A 267 -48.86 5.66 -12.73
C GLY A 267 -49.41 6.12 -14.07
N GLN A 268 -50.38 7.04 -14.02
CA GLN A 268 -51.49 7.20 -14.99
C GLN A 268 -51.10 6.97 -16.46
N HIS A 269 -51.37 5.72 -16.87
CA HIS A 269 -51.39 5.13 -18.20
C HIS A 269 -50.04 5.08 -18.94
N LEU A 270 -49.56 3.85 -19.12
CA LEU A 270 -48.61 3.42 -20.14
C LEU A 270 -49.20 3.76 -21.53
N TYR A 271 -49.24 5.04 -21.88
CA TYR A 271 -49.70 5.51 -23.17
C TYR A 271 -48.58 5.35 -24.18
N GLY A 272 -48.80 4.51 -25.18
CA GLY A 272 -47.88 4.31 -26.28
C GLY A 272 -48.10 5.27 -27.45
N VAL A 273 -47.50 4.93 -28.58
CA VAL A 273 -47.67 5.70 -29.81
C VAL A 273 -49.14 5.62 -30.23
N GLY A 274 -49.80 6.78 -30.31
CA GLY A 274 -51.21 6.89 -30.71
C GLY A 274 -52.21 6.96 -29.56
N ASP A 275 -51.78 6.77 -28.31
CA ASP A 275 -52.67 6.84 -27.16
C ASP A 275 -53.00 8.28 -26.73
N ASP A 276 -52.23 9.27 -27.18
CA ASP A 276 -52.51 10.69 -27.00
C ASP A 276 -52.56 11.47 -28.33
N VAL A 277 -52.90 12.76 -28.27
CA VAL A 277 -53.01 13.65 -29.45
C VAL A 277 -51.68 13.86 -30.19
N HIS A 278 -50.56 13.43 -29.62
CA HIS A 278 -49.22 13.64 -30.15
C HIS A 278 -48.64 12.38 -30.79
N GLY A 279 -49.41 11.30 -30.94
CA GLY A 279 -48.97 10.09 -31.62
C GLY A 279 -49.95 9.58 -32.69
N TRP A 280 -49.39 8.87 -33.66
CA TRP A 280 -50.12 8.18 -34.74
C TRP A 280 -49.46 6.83 -34.97
N ALA A 281 -50.19 5.73 -34.77
CA ALA A 281 -49.64 4.40 -34.91
C ALA A 281 -50.57 3.41 -35.61
N VAL A 282 -49.96 2.33 -36.08
CA VAL A 282 -50.64 1.12 -36.56
C VAL A 282 -50.38 -0.05 -35.61
N ASP A 283 -51.41 -0.86 -35.41
CA ASP A 283 -51.42 -2.09 -34.63
C ASP A 283 -52.15 -3.16 -35.43
N GLY A 284 -51.39 -3.97 -36.17
CA GLY A 284 -51.96 -5.05 -36.97
C GLY A 284 -52.30 -6.31 -36.18
N GLN A 285 -51.88 -6.45 -34.92
CA GLN A 285 -52.37 -7.56 -34.08
C GLN A 285 -53.87 -7.41 -33.82
N HIS A 286 -54.33 -6.16 -33.69
CA HIS A 286 -55.72 -5.82 -33.47
C HIS A 286 -56.41 -5.18 -34.69
N SER A 287 -55.72 -5.04 -35.83
CA SER A 287 -56.22 -4.40 -37.06
C SER A 287 -56.74 -2.98 -36.83
N ILE A 288 -55.96 -2.17 -36.10
CA ILE A 288 -56.36 -0.83 -35.64
C ILE A 288 -55.28 0.21 -35.95
N LEU A 289 -55.74 1.43 -36.26
CA LEU A 289 -54.95 2.66 -36.22
C LEU A 289 -55.25 3.41 -34.91
N TRP A 290 -54.20 3.86 -34.24
CA TRP A 290 -54.27 4.55 -32.95
C TRP A 290 -53.93 6.05 -33.11
N HIS A 291 -54.83 6.91 -32.64
CA HIS A 291 -54.58 8.34 -32.47
C HIS A 291 -55.49 8.93 -31.39
N ASN A 292 -54.94 9.72 -30.46
CA ASN A 292 -55.69 10.34 -29.36
C ASN A 292 -56.52 9.32 -28.55
N GLY A 293 -55.95 8.12 -28.35
CA GLY A 293 -56.60 7.00 -27.65
C GLY A 293 -57.80 6.41 -28.41
N LYS A 294 -58.10 6.89 -29.61
CA LYS A 294 -59.16 6.39 -30.47
C LYS A 294 -58.63 5.29 -31.38
N LYS A 295 -59.47 4.28 -31.57
CA LYS A 295 -59.24 3.13 -32.45
C LYS A 295 -59.98 3.36 -33.75
N LEU A 296 -59.27 3.44 -34.86
CA LEU A 296 -59.85 3.44 -36.21
C LEU A 296 -59.56 2.08 -36.85
N ALA A 297 -60.43 1.61 -37.73
CA ALA A 297 -60.24 0.33 -38.40
C ALA A 297 -59.04 0.41 -39.37
N TRP A 298 -58.21 -0.63 -39.39
CA TRP A 298 -57.18 -0.82 -40.41
C TRP A 298 -57.47 -2.06 -41.26
N SER A 299 -57.11 -2.01 -42.54
CA SER A 299 -57.47 -3.02 -43.54
C SER A 299 -56.65 -4.32 -43.45
N ARG A 300 -55.57 -4.31 -42.66
CA ARG A 300 -54.59 -5.42 -42.55
C ARG A 300 -54.61 -6.07 -41.16
N SER A 301 -54.13 -7.31 -41.07
CA SER A 301 -54.02 -8.07 -39.82
C SER A 301 -52.75 -8.90 -39.78
N TRP A 302 -52.16 -9.08 -38.60
CA TRP A 302 -50.94 -9.85 -38.38
C TRP A 302 -51.22 -11.22 -37.76
N ALA A 303 -50.47 -12.24 -38.18
CA ALA A 303 -50.62 -13.59 -37.66
C ALA A 303 -50.11 -13.67 -36.20
N ASN A 304 -50.95 -14.21 -35.32
CA ASN A 304 -50.71 -14.26 -33.87
C ASN A 304 -50.73 -15.69 -33.32
N SER A 305 -49.96 -15.94 -32.27
CA SER A 305 -50.06 -17.10 -31.38
C SER A 305 -50.34 -16.60 -29.97
N GLY A 306 -51.61 -16.68 -29.53
CA GLY A 306 -52.03 -16.05 -28.28
C GLY A 306 -51.92 -14.52 -28.36
N ARG A 307 -51.16 -13.91 -27.46
CA ARG A 307 -50.90 -12.45 -27.44
C ARG A 307 -49.65 -12.03 -28.24
N GLU A 308 -48.94 -13.00 -28.81
CA GLU A 308 -47.65 -12.80 -29.46
C GLU A 308 -47.76 -12.93 -30.99
N LEU A 309 -46.90 -12.24 -31.74
CA LEU A 309 -46.74 -12.46 -33.17
C LEU A 309 -46.19 -13.87 -33.45
N SER A 310 -46.81 -14.60 -34.36
CA SER A 310 -46.37 -15.96 -34.74
C SER A 310 -45.20 -15.98 -35.72
N GLN A 311 -44.91 -14.86 -36.37
CA GLN A 311 -43.85 -14.67 -37.35
C GLN A 311 -43.26 -13.25 -37.27
N ASN A 312 -42.15 -12.99 -37.98
CA ASN A 312 -41.66 -11.63 -38.15
C ASN A 312 -42.62 -10.85 -39.06
N VAL A 313 -42.78 -9.56 -38.81
CA VAL A 313 -43.60 -8.65 -39.61
C VAL A 313 -42.80 -7.38 -39.88
N VAL A 314 -42.77 -6.93 -41.13
CA VAL A 314 -42.13 -5.67 -41.51
C VAL A 314 -43.19 -4.62 -41.75
N VAL A 315 -43.17 -3.56 -40.95
CA VAL A 315 -44.09 -2.43 -41.09
C VAL A 315 -43.38 -1.32 -41.86
N GLY A 316 -43.90 -0.94 -43.02
CA GLY A 316 -43.41 0.21 -43.78
C GLY A 316 -44.14 1.48 -43.35
N ILE A 317 -43.42 2.58 -43.14
CA ILE A 317 -44.01 3.87 -42.72
C ILE A 317 -43.56 4.94 -43.72
N ALA A 318 -44.52 5.46 -44.48
CA ALA A 318 -44.30 6.58 -45.40
C ALA A 318 -45.02 7.82 -44.87
N VAL A 319 -44.32 8.94 -44.79
CA VAL A 319 -44.88 10.20 -44.28
C VAL A 319 -44.60 11.35 -45.23
N ASP A 320 -45.63 12.16 -45.49
CA ASP A 320 -45.52 13.47 -46.12
C ASP A 320 -45.84 14.54 -45.08
N VAL A 321 -44.78 15.10 -44.49
CA VAL A 321 -44.88 16.09 -43.40
C VAL A 321 -45.48 17.40 -43.93
N ASP A 322 -45.18 17.74 -45.20
CA ASP A 322 -45.70 18.96 -45.82
C ASP A 322 -47.21 18.88 -46.06
N ALA A 323 -47.70 17.71 -46.48
CA ALA A 323 -49.11 17.45 -46.72
C ALA A 323 -49.89 17.00 -45.47
N GLY A 324 -49.21 16.62 -44.38
CA GLY A 324 -49.85 16.06 -43.19
C GLY A 324 -50.48 14.69 -43.46
N LYS A 325 -49.76 13.80 -44.14
CA LYS A 325 -50.25 12.47 -44.51
C LYS A 325 -49.30 11.37 -44.05
N ILE A 326 -49.85 10.28 -43.51
CA ILE A 326 -49.11 9.10 -43.06
C ILE A 326 -49.76 7.86 -43.69
N TRP A 327 -48.94 6.96 -44.23
CA TRP A 327 -49.32 5.66 -44.76
C TRP A 327 -48.54 4.56 -44.06
N PHE A 328 -49.20 3.42 -43.85
CA PHE A 328 -48.57 2.20 -43.35
C PHE A 328 -48.62 1.10 -44.40
N ALA A 329 -47.65 0.19 -44.33
CA ALA A 329 -47.64 -1.07 -45.04
C ALA A 329 -47.39 -2.24 -44.09
N SER A 330 -47.90 -3.41 -44.45
CA SER A 330 -47.53 -4.69 -43.81
C SER A 330 -46.85 -5.57 -44.86
N ASP A 331 -45.61 -5.97 -44.61
CA ASP A 331 -44.81 -6.85 -45.48
C ASP A 331 -44.79 -6.38 -46.96
N GLY A 332 -44.72 -5.06 -47.15
CA GLY A 332 -44.68 -4.41 -48.46
C GLY A 332 -46.04 -4.10 -49.10
N GLU A 333 -47.15 -4.53 -48.48
CA GLU A 333 -48.50 -4.19 -48.93
C GLU A 333 -48.96 -2.85 -48.34
N TRP A 334 -49.06 -1.82 -49.19
CA TRP A 334 -49.44 -0.46 -48.83
C TRP A 334 -50.96 -0.23 -48.82
N ASP A 335 -51.40 0.76 -48.05
CA ASP A 335 -52.70 1.42 -48.24
C ASP A 335 -52.72 2.20 -49.59
N GLU A 336 -53.89 2.34 -50.22
CA GLU A 336 -54.02 3.03 -51.52
C GLU A 336 -53.64 4.53 -51.44
N GLU A 337 -53.06 5.09 -52.52
CA GLU A 337 -52.59 6.49 -52.56
C GLU A 337 -53.66 7.52 -52.15
N ALA A 338 -54.92 7.25 -52.54
CA ALA A 338 -56.05 8.13 -52.29
C ALA A 338 -56.47 8.17 -50.81
N ASP A 339 -56.11 7.16 -50.02
CA ASP A 339 -56.62 6.95 -48.66
C ASP A 339 -55.45 6.82 -47.67
N PRO A 340 -54.83 7.94 -47.24
CA PRO A 340 -53.79 7.90 -46.21
C PRO A 340 -54.38 7.41 -44.88
N SER A 341 -53.70 6.49 -44.21
CA SER A 341 -54.11 5.97 -42.91
C SER A 341 -54.34 7.11 -41.90
N PHE A 342 -53.55 8.19 -42.00
CA PHE A 342 -53.86 9.47 -41.35
C PHE A 342 -53.75 10.64 -42.34
N GLY A 343 -54.84 11.39 -42.48
CA GLY A 343 -54.92 12.57 -43.35
C GLY A 343 -54.67 13.93 -42.66
N PRO A 344 -54.71 15.04 -43.41
CA PRO A 344 -54.33 16.37 -42.94
C PRO A 344 -55.23 16.94 -41.82
N SER A 345 -56.42 16.38 -41.63
CA SER A 345 -57.32 16.73 -40.52
C SER A 345 -56.87 16.18 -39.18
N LEU A 346 -56.10 15.08 -39.19
CA LEU A 346 -55.60 14.39 -37.99
C LEU A 346 -54.11 14.65 -37.74
N VAL A 347 -53.36 15.07 -38.75
CA VAL A 347 -51.95 15.46 -38.65
C VAL A 347 -51.85 16.98 -38.85
N PRO A 348 -51.77 17.78 -37.76
CA PRO A 348 -51.77 19.24 -37.87
C PRO A 348 -50.63 19.77 -38.74
N LYS A 349 -50.92 20.75 -39.59
CA LYS A 349 -49.92 21.39 -40.45
C LYS A 349 -48.79 22.00 -39.61
N GLY A 350 -47.54 21.72 -39.99
CA GLY A 350 -46.36 22.18 -39.25
C GLY A 350 -45.99 21.34 -38.02
N SER A 351 -46.61 20.17 -37.85
CA SER A 351 -46.18 19.17 -36.87
C SER A 351 -44.73 18.76 -37.13
N MET A 352 -43.95 18.67 -36.06
CA MET A 352 -42.57 18.18 -36.09
C MET A 352 -42.59 16.72 -35.67
N LEU A 353 -42.44 15.80 -36.62
CA LEU A 353 -42.67 14.36 -36.40
C LEU A 353 -41.36 13.59 -36.29
N TYR A 354 -41.31 12.54 -35.47
CA TYR A 354 -40.19 11.61 -35.36
C TYR A 354 -40.64 10.15 -35.21
N PRO A 355 -39.83 9.15 -35.60
CA PRO A 355 -40.17 7.73 -35.56
C PRO A 355 -40.25 7.20 -34.12
N ALA A 356 -41.24 6.35 -33.84
CA ALA A 356 -41.41 5.70 -32.55
C ALA A 356 -42.17 4.36 -32.64
N LEU A 357 -42.06 3.55 -31.60
CA LEU A 357 -42.72 2.25 -31.47
C LEU A 357 -43.04 2.00 -30.00
N SER A 358 -44.25 1.51 -29.71
CA SER A 358 -44.57 0.91 -28.40
C SER A 358 -44.74 -0.59 -28.54
N PHE A 359 -44.07 -1.38 -27.70
CA PHE A 359 -44.06 -2.84 -27.82
C PHE A 359 -43.52 -3.53 -26.56
N LYS A 360 -43.82 -4.83 -26.47
CA LYS A 360 -43.06 -5.80 -25.66
C LYS A 360 -42.48 -6.88 -26.59
N GLY A 361 -41.23 -7.28 -26.41
CA GLY A 361 -40.51 -8.26 -27.23
C GLY A 361 -39.27 -7.66 -27.90
N ARG A 362 -39.04 -8.04 -29.16
CA ARG A 362 -37.89 -7.61 -29.98
C ARG A 362 -38.36 -6.89 -31.24
N ALA A 363 -37.70 -5.79 -31.59
CA ALA A 363 -37.99 -5.01 -32.78
C ALA A 363 -36.77 -4.18 -33.22
N GLN A 364 -36.75 -3.77 -34.48
CA GLN A 364 -35.69 -2.93 -35.03
C GLN A 364 -36.23 -1.96 -36.09
N PHE A 365 -35.65 -0.76 -36.16
CA PHE A 365 -35.90 0.22 -37.21
C PHE A 365 -34.93 0.01 -38.37
N ASN A 366 -35.37 0.23 -39.61
CA ASN A 366 -34.52 0.27 -40.80
C ASN A 366 -34.71 1.62 -41.50
N PHE A 367 -33.67 2.42 -41.56
CA PHE A 367 -33.71 3.75 -42.16
C PHE A 367 -33.18 3.80 -43.60
N GLY A 368 -32.88 2.64 -44.21
CA GLY A 368 -32.37 2.51 -45.57
C GLY A 368 -30.84 2.58 -45.65
N PRO A 369 -30.23 2.54 -46.85
CA PRO A 369 -30.87 2.47 -48.16
C PRO A 369 -31.45 1.08 -48.50
N ASP A 370 -30.98 0.03 -47.82
CA ASP A 370 -31.39 -1.35 -48.08
C ASP A 370 -32.66 -1.71 -47.31
N TYR A 371 -33.81 -1.38 -47.89
CA TYR A 371 -35.12 -1.73 -47.36
C TYR A 371 -35.54 -3.15 -47.75
N LYS A 372 -36.27 -3.84 -46.87
CA LYS A 372 -36.83 -5.18 -47.20
C LYS A 372 -37.95 -5.06 -48.23
N HIS A 373 -38.72 -3.99 -48.16
CA HIS A 373 -39.79 -3.66 -49.10
C HIS A 373 -39.58 -2.28 -49.71
N SER A 374 -40.12 -2.09 -50.91
CA SER A 374 -40.00 -0.80 -51.60
C SER A 374 -40.94 0.25 -50.99
N ALA A 375 -40.42 1.48 -50.86
CA ALA A 375 -41.23 2.66 -50.57
C ALA A 375 -42.36 2.82 -51.61
N PRO A 376 -43.49 3.43 -51.26
CA PRO A 376 -44.59 3.59 -52.19
C PRO A 376 -44.26 4.68 -53.22
N SER A 377 -44.66 4.47 -54.47
CA SER A 377 -44.51 5.44 -55.57
C SER A 377 -45.83 6.14 -55.85
N PHE A 378 -46.20 7.10 -54.99
CA PHE A 378 -47.40 7.91 -55.15
C PHE A 378 -47.16 9.07 -56.13
N LYS A 379 -47.87 9.09 -57.26
CA LYS A 379 -47.71 10.07 -58.37
C LYS A 379 -46.26 10.37 -58.79
N GLY A 380 -45.39 9.35 -58.80
CA GLY A 380 -44.00 9.46 -59.28
C GLY A 380 -43.08 10.32 -58.42
N LYS A 381 -43.46 10.63 -57.17
CA LYS A 381 -42.64 11.45 -56.28
C LYS A 381 -42.01 10.60 -55.16
N ALA A 382 -40.68 10.47 -55.15
CA ALA A 382 -39.95 9.62 -54.20
C ALA A 382 -40.02 10.07 -52.73
N PHE A 383 -39.92 9.08 -51.82
CA PHE A 383 -39.66 9.26 -50.39
C PHE A 383 -38.16 9.14 -50.12
N LEU A 384 -37.66 9.94 -49.19
CA LEU A 384 -36.25 9.97 -48.81
C LEU A 384 -36.00 9.19 -47.51
N GLN A 385 -34.74 8.87 -47.22
CA GLN A 385 -34.35 8.36 -45.91
C GLN A 385 -34.59 9.40 -44.81
N TRP A 386 -34.72 8.94 -43.57
CA TRP A 386 -34.91 9.82 -42.43
C TRP A 386 -33.65 10.66 -42.15
N PRO A 387 -33.72 12.00 -42.18
CA PRO A 387 -32.53 12.85 -42.03
C PRO A 387 -31.90 12.72 -40.64
N GLY A 388 -30.57 12.62 -40.62
CA GLY A 388 -29.77 12.51 -39.39
C GLY A 388 -29.56 11.08 -38.89
N MET A 389 -30.13 10.07 -39.56
CA MET A 389 -29.83 8.66 -39.29
C MET A 389 -28.68 8.16 -40.16
N SER A 390 -27.87 7.26 -39.62
CA SER A 390 -26.89 6.48 -40.37
C SER A 390 -27.59 5.36 -41.15
N ASP A 391 -27.00 4.98 -42.28
CA ASP A 391 -27.47 3.83 -43.07
C ASP A 391 -27.62 2.56 -42.23
N GLY A 392 -28.71 1.84 -42.44
CA GLY A 392 -28.98 0.49 -41.98
C GLY A 392 -29.98 0.38 -40.82
N VAL A 393 -29.86 -0.76 -40.15
CA VAL A 393 -30.76 -1.21 -39.08
C VAL A 393 -30.31 -0.66 -37.72
N VAL A 394 -31.28 -0.21 -36.93
CA VAL A 394 -31.11 0.26 -35.55
C VAL A 394 -32.05 -0.52 -34.64
N ARG A 395 -31.50 -1.29 -33.72
CA ARG A 395 -32.30 -2.12 -32.81
C ARG A 395 -33.07 -1.28 -31.79
N ALA A 396 -34.30 -1.69 -31.50
CA ALA A 396 -35.13 -1.09 -30.45
C ALA A 396 -35.02 -1.85 -29.11
N ASP A 397 -34.36 -3.02 -29.07
CA ASP A 397 -34.14 -3.87 -27.90
C ASP A 397 -32.73 -3.74 -27.27
N CYS A 398 -32.65 -3.92 -25.94
CA CYS A 398 -31.40 -3.89 -25.13
C CYS A 398 -30.46 -5.07 -25.49
N PRO A 399 -29.11 -4.98 -25.30
CA PRO A 399 -28.21 -6.11 -25.57
C PRO A 399 -28.56 -7.33 -24.71
N ILE A 400 -28.62 -8.50 -25.34
CA ILE A 400 -29.12 -9.75 -24.75
C ILE A 400 -28.30 -10.11 -23.51
N ILE A 401 -28.98 -10.32 -22.37
CA ILE A 401 -28.42 -11.09 -21.25
C ILE A 401 -28.47 -12.56 -21.68
N GLY A 402 -27.30 -13.17 -21.87
CA GLY A 402 -27.23 -14.60 -22.14
C GLY A 402 -27.38 -15.42 -20.86
N ASN A 403 -27.32 -16.74 -21.00
CA ASN A 403 -27.49 -17.67 -19.91
C ASN A 403 -26.23 -18.55 -19.79
N SER A 404 -25.50 -18.40 -18.68
CA SER A 404 -24.25 -19.10 -18.41
C SER A 404 -24.43 -20.61 -18.22
N ASN A 405 -25.65 -21.11 -18.00
CA ASN A 405 -25.90 -22.55 -17.96
C ASN A 405 -25.73 -23.23 -19.34
N ASN A 406 -25.66 -22.44 -20.42
CA ASN A 406 -25.33 -22.96 -21.75
C ASN A 406 -23.82 -23.20 -21.94
N VAL A 407 -22.99 -22.73 -21.00
CA VAL A 407 -21.55 -22.98 -20.98
C VAL A 407 -21.33 -24.32 -20.27
N ASN A 408 -20.72 -25.28 -20.98
CA ASN A 408 -20.50 -26.63 -20.42
C ASN A 408 -19.50 -26.59 -19.27
N ILE A 409 -18.42 -25.83 -19.47
CA ILE A 409 -17.40 -25.55 -18.46
C ILE A 409 -16.92 -24.12 -18.65
N TYR A 410 -16.62 -23.46 -17.52
CA TYR A 410 -16.18 -22.08 -17.52
C TYR A 410 -14.94 -21.90 -18.41
N LYS A 411 -14.81 -20.71 -18.99
CA LYS A 411 -13.70 -20.36 -19.87
C LYS A 411 -12.67 -19.66 -19.01
N GLU A 412 -11.59 -20.37 -18.67
CA GLU A 412 -10.63 -19.90 -17.67
C GLU A 412 -9.77 -18.76 -18.22
N ILE A 413 -9.43 -17.81 -17.37
CA ILE A 413 -8.43 -16.78 -17.64
C ILE A 413 -7.27 -16.88 -16.66
N GLN A 414 -6.05 -16.66 -17.15
CA GLN A 414 -4.86 -16.46 -16.31
C GLN A 414 -4.39 -15.03 -16.47
N LEU A 415 -4.29 -14.32 -15.34
CA LEU A 415 -3.97 -12.90 -15.25
C LEU A 415 -2.50 -12.77 -14.83
N HIS A 416 -1.65 -12.34 -15.76
CA HIS A 416 -0.23 -12.11 -15.50
C HIS A 416 -0.03 -10.76 -14.81
N GLY A 417 0.72 -10.71 -13.71
CA GLY A 417 0.90 -9.49 -12.91
C GLY A 417 -0.01 -9.41 -11.68
N GLU A 418 0.19 -8.41 -10.84
CA GLU A 418 -0.66 -8.15 -9.67
C GLU A 418 -2.08 -7.73 -10.10
N VAL A 419 -3.08 -8.03 -9.27
CA VAL A 419 -4.45 -7.54 -9.43
C VAL A 419 -4.73 -6.59 -8.27
N SER A 420 -4.51 -5.30 -8.48
CA SER A 420 -4.80 -4.27 -7.48
C SER A 420 -6.31 -4.11 -7.32
N LEU A 421 -6.82 -4.20 -6.11
CA LEU A 421 -8.22 -4.05 -5.78
C LEU A 421 -8.76 -2.69 -6.25
N LYS A 422 -8.06 -1.59 -5.95
CA LYS A 422 -8.46 -0.23 -6.37
C LYS A 422 -8.40 -0.01 -7.88
N ARG A 423 -7.34 -0.49 -8.54
CA ARG A 423 -7.08 -0.19 -9.96
C ARG A 423 -7.77 -1.15 -10.91
N ASN A 424 -7.78 -2.44 -10.59
CA ASN A 424 -8.13 -3.50 -11.52
C ASN A 424 -9.52 -4.09 -11.28
N VAL A 425 -10.15 -3.85 -10.14
CA VAL A 425 -11.56 -4.21 -9.95
C VAL A 425 -12.42 -3.02 -10.37
N GLN A 426 -13.38 -3.29 -11.25
CA GLN A 426 -14.39 -2.33 -11.64
C GLN A 426 -15.57 -2.37 -10.67
N ARG A 427 -16.04 -3.58 -10.34
CA ARG A 427 -17.33 -3.79 -9.69
C ARG A 427 -17.32 -5.05 -8.84
N LEU A 428 -18.04 -5.00 -7.72
CA LEU A 428 -18.47 -6.18 -6.98
C LEU A 428 -19.93 -6.48 -7.32
N VAL A 429 -20.20 -7.71 -7.78
CA VAL A 429 -21.56 -8.23 -7.94
C VAL A 429 -21.85 -9.21 -6.81
N ALA A 430 -22.66 -8.78 -5.86
CA ALA A 430 -22.95 -9.53 -4.64
C ALA A 430 -24.19 -10.43 -4.82
N ASN A 431 -24.11 -11.64 -4.26
CA ASN A 431 -25.22 -12.59 -4.25
C ASN A 431 -26.41 -12.05 -3.43
N ARG A 432 -27.64 -12.30 -3.90
CA ARG A 432 -28.87 -11.86 -3.23
C ARG A 432 -29.06 -12.44 -1.83
N LYS A 433 -28.38 -13.53 -1.45
CA LYS A 433 -28.43 -14.03 -0.08
C LYS A 433 -28.05 -12.95 0.96
N HIS A 434 -27.15 -12.04 0.59
CA HIS A 434 -26.74 -10.91 1.44
C HIS A 434 -27.82 -9.80 1.55
N LEU A 435 -28.81 -9.82 0.66
CA LEU A 435 -29.98 -8.95 0.66
C LEU A 435 -31.20 -9.59 1.36
N GLU A 436 -31.36 -10.92 1.24
CA GLU A 436 -32.58 -11.67 1.56
C GLU A 436 -32.67 -12.23 2.99
N VAL A 437 -31.56 -12.29 3.75
CA VAL A 437 -31.62 -12.58 5.19
C VAL A 437 -32.53 -11.53 5.84
N SER A 438 -33.59 -11.90 6.57
CA SER A 438 -34.58 -10.91 7.08
C SER A 438 -33.95 -9.95 8.09
N LYS A 439 -34.46 -8.71 8.26
CA LYS A 439 -33.96 -7.80 9.33
C LYS A 439 -34.00 -8.41 10.74
N SER A 440 -34.88 -9.40 10.97
CA SER A 440 -34.96 -10.16 12.22
C SER A 440 -33.91 -11.27 12.35
N ASP A 441 -33.34 -11.73 11.23
CA ASP A 441 -32.28 -12.74 11.16
C ASP A 441 -30.87 -12.14 10.96
N ARG A 442 -30.75 -10.81 10.87
CA ARG A 442 -29.49 -10.09 10.69
C ARG A 442 -28.83 -9.84 12.04
N SER A 443 -27.54 -10.17 12.14
CA SER A 443 -26.67 -10.13 13.33
C SER A 443 -26.90 -11.26 14.34
N TRP A 444 -26.72 -12.51 13.89
CA TRP A 444 -26.53 -13.60 14.85
C TRP A 444 -25.14 -13.57 15.47
N ALA A 445 -24.13 -12.98 14.84
CA ALA A 445 -22.80 -12.93 15.41
C ALA A 445 -22.13 -11.55 15.26
N VAL A 446 -21.54 -11.08 16.35
CA VAL A 446 -20.64 -9.93 16.39
C VAL A 446 -19.29 -10.39 16.91
N ARG A 447 -18.21 -9.83 16.38
CA ARG A 447 -16.87 -10.15 16.84
C ARG A 447 -16.36 -9.01 17.70
N VAL A 448 -15.85 -9.33 18.89
CA VAL A 448 -15.10 -8.38 19.71
C VAL A 448 -13.63 -8.61 19.44
N ASP A 449 -12.91 -7.54 19.13
CA ASP A 449 -11.45 -7.53 19.01
C ASP A 449 -10.87 -6.42 19.93
N GLY A 450 -9.68 -6.66 20.48
CA GLY A 450 -8.99 -5.71 21.36
C GLY A 450 -9.29 -5.87 22.86
N MET A 451 -9.88 -7.00 23.27
CA MET A 451 -10.30 -7.32 24.65
C MET A 451 -9.72 -8.61 25.23
N ASP A 452 -8.70 -9.19 24.60
CA ASP A 452 -7.96 -10.38 25.07
C ASP A 452 -8.87 -11.59 25.39
N ASP A 453 -9.25 -11.77 26.66
CA ASP A 453 -10.05 -12.92 27.12
C ASP A 453 -11.50 -12.88 26.62
N ALA A 454 -11.96 -11.70 26.25
CA ALA A 454 -13.27 -11.48 25.65
C ALA A 454 -13.22 -11.41 24.12
N ASP A 455 -12.07 -11.63 23.47
CA ASP A 455 -12.01 -11.63 22.00
C ASP A 455 -12.78 -12.84 21.41
N GLY A 456 -13.29 -12.66 20.20
CA GLY A 456 -13.92 -13.72 19.43
C GLY A 456 -15.39 -13.46 19.10
N SER A 457 -16.06 -14.49 18.58
CA SER A 457 -17.42 -14.38 18.07
C SER A 457 -18.45 -14.50 19.20
N TYR A 458 -19.38 -13.55 19.22
CA TYR A 458 -20.50 -13.46 20.14
C TYR A 458 -21.77 -13.69 19.38
N THR A 459 -22.53 -14.69 19.78
CA THR A 459 -23.83 -14.96 19.21
C THR A 459 -24.95 -14.24 19.93
N ARG A 460 -25.92 -13.73 19.17
CA ARG A 460 -27.13 -13.15 19.74
C ARG A 460 -27.85 -14.19 20.61
N SER A 461 -28.00 -13.87 21.89
CA SER A 461 -28.55 -14.77 22.91
C SER A 461 -29.95 -14.33 23.37
N GLY A 462 -30.39 -13.12 23.00
CA GLY A 462 -31.71 -12.63 23.33
C GLY A 462 -31.86 -11.12 23.12
N ALA A 463 -32.76 -10.52 23.91
CA ALA A 463 -32.92 -9.08 24.02
C ALA A 463 -33.15 -8.69 25.48
N ARG A 464 -32.53 -7.60 25.92
CA ARG A 464 -32.65 -7.04 27.28
C ARG A 464 -33.11 -5.59 27.16
N HIS A 465 -34.15 -5.20 27.88
CA HIS A 465 -34.73 -3.85 27.85
C HIS A 465 -35.07 -3.31 26.44
N GLY A 466 -35.44 -4.19 25.51
CA GLY A 466 -35.78 -3.81 24.13
C GLY A 466 -34.56 -3.61 23.21
N LYS A 467 -33.36 -3.98 23.64
CA LYS A 467 -32.10 -3.94 22.87
C LYS A 467 -31.51 -5.34 22.72
N ALA A 468 -30.72 -5.59 21.68
CA ALA A 468 -30.10 -6.89 21.44
C ALA A 468 -29.08 -7.26 22.54
N MET A 469 -28.94 -8.56 22.80
CA MET A 469 -27.98 -9.12 23.76
C MET A 469 -27.16 -10.22 23.08
N TYR A 470 -25.85 -10.23 23.30
CA TYR A 470 -24.90 -11.14 22.64
C TYR A 470 -24.05 -11.88 23.68
N LYS A 471 -23.83 -13.18 23.50
CA LYS A 471 -22.97 -14.03 24.35
C LYS A 471 -21.85 -14.65 23.55
N GLN A 472 -20.64 -14.63 24.09
CA GLN A 472 -19.47 -15.26 23.46
C GLN A 472 -19.73 -16.76 23.25
N GLN A 473 -19.44 -17.29 22.06
CA GLN A 473 -19.58 -18.72 21.80
C GLN A 473 -18.61 -19.53 22.67
N GLY A 474 -19.14 -20.39 23.54
CA GLY A 474 -18.32 -21.23 24.43
C GLY A 474 -17.60 -20.48 25.56
N GLY A 475 -17.92 -19.20 25.77
CA GLY A 475 -17.27 -18.34 26.75
C GLY A 475 -18.21 -17.73 27.79
N ARG A 476 -17.67 -16.87 28.67
CA ARG A 476 -18.40 -16.28 29.81
C ARG A 476 -18.88 -14.84 29.58
N PHE A 477 -18.49 -14.22 28.48
CA PHE A 477 -18.70 -12.79 28.25
C PHE A 477 -20.04 -12.49 27.57
N GLU A 478 -20.63 -11.35 27.93
CA GLU A 478 -21.92 -10.89 27.40
C GLU A 478 -21.88 -9.40 27.05
N ILE A 479 -22.46 -9.03 25.91
CA ILE A 479 -22.74 -7.64 25.52
C ILE A 479 -24.22 -7.36 25.74
N SER A 480 -24.54 -6.36 26.57
CA SER A 480 -25.92 -5.96 26.84
C SER A 480 -26.05 -4.46 27.10
N TYR A 481 -27.27 -3.94 26.92
CA TYR A 481 -27.59 -2.55 27.21
C TYR A 481 -28.07 -2.38 28.67
N ASP A 482 -27.39 -1.52 29.42
CA ASP A 482 -27.80 -1.12 30.77
C ASP A 482 -28.69 0.13 30.71
N LYS A 483 -29.96 -0.04 31.07
CA LYS A 483 -30.96 1.02 31.08
C LYS A 483 -30.72 2.07 32.18
N ALA A 484 -30.09 1.70 33.30
CA ALA A 484 -29.87 2.61 34.42
C ALA A 484 -28.78 3.64 34.10
N SER A 485 -27.70 3.22 33.44
CA SER A 485 -26.61 4.11 33.03
C SER A 485 -26.75 4.68 31.63
N GLY A 486 -27.63 4.12 30.79
CA GLY A 486 -27.79 4.53 29.38
C GLY A 486 -26.60 4.13 28.51
N LYS A 487 -25.93 3.03 28.85
CA LYS A 487 -24.68 2.58 28.21
C LYS A 487 -24.79 1.13 27.77
N TRP A 488 -24.09 0.80 26.70
CA TRP A 488 -23.79 -0.59 26.37
C TRP A 488 -22.59 -1.06 27.20
N ARG A 489 -22.66 -2.30 27.70
CA ARG A 489 -21.62 -2.90 28.52
C ARG A 489 -21.24 -4.28 28.00
N LEU A 490 -19.94 -4.56 28.02
CA LEU A 490 -19.38 -5.90 27.91
C LEU A 490 -19.08 -6.38 29.32
N THR A 491 -19.69 -7.48 29.77
CA THR A 491 -19.54 -8.03 31.12
C THR A 491 -18.89 -9.39 31.11
N SER A 492 -18.14 -9.72 32.18
CA SER A 492 -17.50 -11.03 32.35
C SER A 492 -18.42 -12.10 32.95
N ASP A 493 -19.60 -11.70 33.42
CA ASP A 493 -20.65 -12.56 33.97
C ASP A 493 -22.02 -11.90 33.73
N ALA A 494 -22.92 -12.62 33.04
CA ALA A 494 -24.27 -12.15 32.71
C ALA A 494 -25.16 -11.88 33.95
N SER A 495 -24.79 -12.40 35.12
CA SER A 495 -25.54 -12.28 36.37
C SER A 495 -25.10 -11.09 37.25
N GLN A 496 -23.99 -10.40 36.91
CA GLN A 496 -23.45 -9.28 37.70
C GLN A 496 -23.31 -8.00 36.83
N GLU A 497 -24.38 -7.20 36.75
CA GLU A 497 -24.45 -5.97 35.93
C GLU A 497 -23.39 -4.91 36.25
N ASP A 498 -22.87 -4.91 37.49
CA ASP A 498 -21.88 -3.94 37.97
C ASP A 498 -20.43 -4.30 37.62
N LYS A 499 -20.17 -5.52 37.12
CA LYS A 499 -18.84 -5.97 36.68
C LYS A 499 -18.70 -5.95 35.16
N TRP A 500 -18.64 -4.74 34.63
CA TRP A 500 -18.33 -4.50 33.23
C TRP A 500 -16.82 -4.40 33.00
N ILE A 501 -16.40 -4.80 31.81
CA ILE A 501 -15.00 -4.78 31.37
C ILE A 501 -14.78 -3.77 30.23
N ALA A 502 -15.88 -3.33 29.60
CA ALA A 502 -15.93 -2.26 28.62
C ALA A 502 -17.31 -1.59 28.67
N GLU A 503 -17.38 -0.30 28.43
CA GLU A 503 -18.66 0.40 28.25
C GLU A 503 -18.60 1.44 27.13
N VAL A 504 -19.72 1.73 26.49
CA VAL A 504 -19.85 2.82 25.52
C VAL A 504 -21.18 3.53 25.73
N PRO A 505 -21.24 4.88 25.65
CA PRO A 505 -22.51 5.58 25.65
C PRO A 505 -23.46 5.00 24.61
N GLY A 506 -24.69 4.68 24.99
CA GLY A 506 -25.68 4.19 24.06
C GLY A 506 -26.33 5.32 23.27
N ASP A 507 -26.61 5.04 22.01
CA ASP A 507 -27.64 5.74 21.25
C ASP A 507 -28.98 4.96 21.34
N ASP A 508 -30.06 5.54 20.82
CA ASP A 508 -31.36 4.85 20.76
C ASP A 508 -31.36 3.64 19.79
N SER A 509 -30.21 3.20 19.27
CA SER A 509 -30.10 2.06 18.34
C SER A 509 -30.33 0.72 19.04
N PHE A 510 -30.75 -0.29 18.27
CA PHE A 510 -31.08 -1.62 18.77
C PHE A 510 -29.85 -2.50 19.06
N GLU A 511 -28.67 -2.12 18.56
CA GLU A 511 -27.42 -2.90 18.58
C GLU A 511 -26.29 -2.13 19.29
N PRO A 512 -25.23 -2.81 19.76
CA PRO A 512 -24.08 -2.14 20.37
C PRO A 512 -23.34 -1.23 19.36
N PRO A 513 -22.84 -0.05 19.80
CA PRO A 513 -21.95 0.78 19.01
C PRO A 513 -20.69 0.02 18.56
N ARG A 514 -20.19 0.35 17.38
CA ARG A 514 -19.05 -0.34 16.75
C ARG A 514 -17.71 0.07 17.34
N TYR A 515 -17.58 1.33 17.73
CA TYR A 515 -16.34 1.95 18.23
C TYR A 515 -16.67 2.81 19.45
N GLY A 516 -15.63 3.37 20.09
CA GLY A 516 -15.80 4.27 21.24
C GLY A 516 -16.01 3.55 22.58
N TRP A 517 -15.73 2.24 22.62
CA TRP A 517 -15.73 1.44 23.84
C TRP A 517 -14.62 1.89 24.78
N LEU A 518 -15.01 2.36 25.96
CA LEU A 518 -14.15 2.77 27.05
C LEU A 518 -13.83 1.57 27.93
N VAL A 519 -12.55 1.28 28.06
CA VAL A 519 -12.02 0.27 28.98
C VAL A 519 -11.71 0.93 30.33
N PRO A 520 -12.08 0.35 31.50
CA PRO A 520 -11.67 0.87 32.79
C PRO A 520 -10.15 1.08 32.87
N ARG A 521 -9.69 2.17 33.49
CA ARG A 521 -8.25 2.49 33.67
C ARG A 521 -7.47 1.36 34.36
N GLU A 522 -8.14 0.60 35.22
CA GLU A 522 -7.63 -0.60 35.92
C GLU A 522 -7.26 -1.76 34.97
N ARG A 523 -7.62 -1.67 33.68
CA ARG A 523 -7.20 -2.63 32.65
C ARG A 523 -6.04 -2.17 31.76
N GLN A 524 -5.53 -0.95 31.95
CA GLN A 524 -4.43 -0.41 31.14
C GLN A 524 -3.06 -0.85 31.71
N GLY A 525 -2.20 -1.45 30.87
CA GLY A 525 -0.85 -1.90 31.22
C GLY A 525 -0.84 -3.12 32.15
N ARG A 526 -0.85 -4.34 31.58
CA ARG A 526 -0.98 -5.60 32.34
C ARG A 526 0.14 -6.58 32.05
N VAL A 527 0.65 -7.24 33.09
CA VAL A 527 1.60 -8.36 32.97
C VAL A 527 1.11 -9.56 33.79
N PRO A 528 1.09 -10.78 33.24
CA PRO A 528 0.86 -12.00 34.02
C PRO A 528 1.77 -12.10 35.25
N VAL A 529 1.21 -12.45 36.40
CA VAL A 529 1.95 -12.61 37.66
C VAL A 529 3.09 -13.62 37.50
N LYS A 530 2.95 -14.65 36.66
CA LYS A 530 4.04 -15.60 36.35
C LYS A 530 5.30 -14.94 35.77
N LEU A 531 5.15 -13.91 34.93
CA LEU A 531 6.27 -13.22 34.28
C LEU A 531 6.95 -12.29 35.29
N PHE A 532 6.13 -11.61 36.09
CA PHE A 532 6.59 -10.80 37.22
C PHE A 532 7.29 -11.64 38.31
N ARG A 533 6.83 -12.87 38.54
CA ARG A 533 7.37 -13.85 39.52
C ARG A 533 8.59 -14.63 39.04
N SER A 534 9.11 -14.38 37.84
CA SER A 534 10.23 -15.17 37.36
C SER A 534 11.46 -14.97 38.27
N ASP A 535 11.99 -16.08 38.82
CA ASP A 535 13.08 -16.12 39.81
C ASP A 535 14.30 -15.26 39.44
N HIS A 536 14.56 -15.08 38.14
CA HIS A 536 15.65 -14.26 37.64
C HIS A 536 15.35 -12.75 37.64
N LEU A 537 14.10 -12.35 37.38
CA LEU A 537 13.69 -10.96 37.31
C LEU A 537 13.77 -10.31 38.71
N ILE A 538 13.18 -10.97 39.71
CA ILE A 538 13.14 -10.49 41.09
C ILE A 538 14.53 -10.43 41.71
N LYS A 539 15.35 -11.48 41.55
CA LYS A 539 16.74 -11.48 42.02
C LYS A 539 17.54 -10.33 41.41
N SER A 540 17.41 -10.12 40.10
CA SER A 540 18.11 -9.03 39.40
C SER A 540 17.64 -7.63 39.79
N LEU A 541 16.39 -7.47 40.25
CA LEU A 541 15.83 -6.20 40.71
C LEU A 541 16.14 -5.91 42.19
N ALA A 542 16.48 -6.94 42.97
CA ALA A 542 16.67 -6.90 44.43
C ALA A 542 18.14 -6.94 44.90
N GLU A 543 19.10 -6.90 43.97
CA GLU A 543 20.52 -7.28 44.16
C GLU A 543 21.35 -6.54 45.24
N LYS A 544 20.78 -5.62 46.05
CA LYS A 544 21.43 -5.03 47.25
C LYS A 544 20.50 -4.70 48.43
N ALA A 545 19.30 -5.29 48.54
CA ALA A 545 18.48 -5.15 49.76
C ALA A 545 18.74 -6.35 50.69
N ALA A 546 19.54 -6.15 51.74
CA ALA A 546 20.02 -7.24 52.59
C ALA A 546 18.93 -7.96 53.40
N ASP A 547 17.70 -7.43 53.48
CA ASP A 547 16.66 -7.92 54.42
C ASP A 547 15.24 -8.07 53.83
N ALA A 548 15.02 -7.89 52.52
CA ALA A 548 13.67 -8.02 51.96
C ALA A 548 13.38 -9.47 51.52
N SER A 549 12.41 -10.14 52.15
CA SER A 549 11.95 -11.46 51.70
C SER A 549 11.15 -11.36 50.40
N GLU A 550 11.16 -12.42 49.57
CA GLU A 550 10.30 -12.52 48.36
C GLU A 550 8.85 -12.11 48.69
N GLU A 551 8.33 -12.55 49.84
CA GLU A 551 6.99 -12.25 50.35
C GLU A 551 6.73 -10.75 50.63
N GLU A 552 7.76 -9.95 50.93
CA GLU A 552 7.64 -8.51 51.18
C GLU A 552 7.65 -7.68 49.89
N VAL A 553 8.40 -8.11 48.87
CA VAL A 553 8.34 -7.54 47.51
C VAL A 553 6.98 -7.85 46.87
N PHE A 554 6.35 -8.96 47.26
CA PHE A 554 4.98 -9.29 46.89
C PHE A 554 3.90 -8.57 47.73
N ARG A 555 4.21 -7.67 48.67
CA ARG A 555 3.19 -6.95 49.47
C ARG A 555 2.82 -5.55 48.96
N VAL A 556 3.22 -5.23 47.73
CA VAL A 556 2.94 -3.94 47.08
C VAL A 556 1.44 -3.78 46.86
N GLY A 557 0.84 -2.75 47.48
CA GLY A 557 -0.59 -2.43 47.45
C GLY A 557 -1.36 -2.77 48.74
N GLU A 558 -1.33 -1.90 49.75
CA GLU A 558 -2.40 -1.84 50.76
C GLU A 558 -2.64 -0.39 51.25
N SER A 559 -3.80 0.18 50.93
CA SER A 559 -4.45 1.12 51.83
C SER A 559 -5.58 0.40 52.56
N SER A 560 -5.29 -0.02 53.80
CA SER A 560 -6.22 -0.31 54.90
C SER A 560 -7.54 -1.04 54.57
N SER A 561 -7.55 -2.37 54.70
CA SER A 561 -8.45 -3.12 55.61
C SER A 561 -8.53 -4.63 55.31
N GLU A 562 -7.84 -5.16 54.31
CA GLU A 562 -7.82 -6.60 54.01
C GLU A 562 -6.41 -7.08 53.63
N LYS A 563 -5.68 -7.54 54.65
CA LYS A 563 -4.41 -8.25 54.49
C LYS A 563 -4.61 -9.52 53.67
N THR A 564 -4.03 -9.58 52.46
CA THR A 564 -3.54 -10.74 51.67
C THR A 564 -4.08 -10.80 50.24
N TRP A 565 -3.22 -10.57 49.23
CA TRP A 565 -3.60 -10.87 47.84
C TRP A 565 -2.51 -11.58 47.02
N LEU A 566 -1.23 -11.22 47.08
CA LEU A 566 -0.24 -11.85 46.18
C LEU A 566 0.18 -13.27 46.61
N SER A 567 0.38 -13.59 47.89
CA SER A 567 0.81 -14.94 48.32
C SER A 567 -0.20 -16.06 48.03
N HIS A 568 -1.48 -15.74 47.79
CA HIS A 568 -2.55 -16.70 47.49
C HIS A 568 -3.07 -16.63 46.05
N MET A 569 -2.53 -15.73 45.22
CA MET A 569 -2.92 -15.58 43.82
C MET A 569 -2.39 -16.72 42.96
N SER A 570 -3.31 -17.36 42.21
CA SER A 570 -2.98 -18.41 41.24
C SER A 570 -2.02 -17.91 40.18
N ALA A 571 -1.29 -18.81 39.52
CA ALA A 571 -0.38 -18.49 38.41
C ALA A 571 -1.07 -17.74 37.22
N GLN A 572 -2.39 -17.62 37.24
CA GLN A 572 -3.22 -16.92 36.26
C GLN A 572 -3.58 -15.46 36.67
N ALA A 573 -3.14 -14.98 37.82
CA ALA A 573 -3.36 -13.59 38.25
C ALA A 573 -2.56 -12.59 37.39
N ILE A 574 -2.99 -11.31 37.37
CA ILE A 574 -2.43 -10.24 36.52
C ILE A 574 -2.00 -9.05 37.38
N VAL A 575 -0.81 -8.49 37.12
CA VAL A 575 -0.30 -7.23 37.70
C VAL A 575 -0.71 -6.07 36.79
N THR A 576 -1.24 -4.98 37.34
CA THR A 576 -1.67 -3.79 36.58
C THR A 576 -0.80 -2.58 36.89
N MET A 577 -0.57 -1.73 35.88
CA MET A 577 0.21 -0.49 36.00
C MET A 577 -0.54 0.60 36.78
N VAL A 578 -1.87 0.54 36.81
CA VAL A 578 -2.74 1.48 37.55
C VAL A 578 -3.78 0.68 38.34
N ALA A 579 -3.86 0.91 39.64
CA ALA A 579 -4.88 0.35 40.53
C ALA A 579 -5.87 1.46 40.96
N PRO A 580 -7.07 1.11 41.46
CA PRO A 580 -7.95 2.08 42.07
C PRO A 580 -7.30 2.62 43.36
N GLY A 581 -6.81 3.86 43.32
CA GLY A 581 -6.25 4.56 44.49
C GLY A 581 -4.76 4.89 44.38
N THR A 582 -3.94 4.07 43.71
CA THR A 582 -2.49 4.26 43.52
C THR A 582 -2.00 3.64 42.19
N THR A 583 -0.90 4.12 41.60
CA THR A 583 -0.27 3.51 40.41
C THR A 583 0.84 2.53 40.80
N PHE A 584 1.20 1.60 39.91
CA PHE A 584 2.41 0.76 40.07
C PHE A 584 3.65 1.61 40.34
N LYS A 585 3.76 2.77 39.66
CA LYS A 585 4.84 3.73 39.91
C LYS A 585 4.83 4.26 41.34
N ASP A 586 3.66 4.59 41.89
CA ASP A 586 3.53 5.11 43.26
C ASP A 586 3.92 4.05 44.30
N GLU A 587 3.40 2.84 44.13
CA GLU A 587 3.62 1.71 45.03
C GLU A 587 5.09 1.20 44.97
N TRP A 588 5.68 1.16 43.77
CA TRP A 588 7.09 0.82 43.60
C TRP A 588 8.01 1.90 44.17
N THR A 589 7.65 3.18 44.02
CA THR A 589 8.35 4.30 44.65
C THR A 589 8.29 4.20 46.18
N GLN A 590 7.21 3.66 46.74
CA GLN A 590 7.11 3.40 48.18
C GLN A 590 8.08 2.31 48.63
N LEU A 591 8.19 1.19 47.91
CA LEU A 591 9.22 0.18 48.21
C LEU A 591 10.64 0.75 48.12
N GLN A 592 10.88 1.64 47.16
CA GLN A 592 12.17 2.30 46.99
C GLN A 592 12.47 3.23 48.18
N LYS A 593 11.47 3.98 48.68
CA LYS A 593 11.59 4.80 49.90
C LYS A 593 11.82 3.97 51.16
N GLU A 594 11.25 2.77 51.22
CA GLU A 594 11.46 1.80 52.29
C GLU A 594 12.78 1.03 52.16
N ASN A 595 13.61 1.35 51.15
CA ASN A 595 14.90 0.72 50.88
C ASN A 595 14.82 -0.80 50.59
N LYS A 596 13.64 -1.27 50.16
CA LYS A 596 13.36 -2.69 49.86
C LYS A 596 13.71 -3.07 48.42
N VAL A 597 13.76 -2.10 47.51
CA VAL A 597 14.19 -2.26 46.10
C VAL A 597 15.06 -1.08 45.70
N GLN A 598 16.05 -1.28 44.81
CA GLN A 598 16.91 -0.19 44.30
C GLN A 598 16.56 0.23 42.87
N SER A 599 15.87 -0.62 42.11
CA SER A 599 15.45 -0.35 40.74
C SER A 599 14.29 0.64 40.68
N THR A 600 14.24 1.46 39.64
CA THR A 600 13.09 2.36 39.42
C THR A 600 11.87 1.56 38.95
N ALA A 601 10.68 2.15 39.09
CA ALA A 601 9.45 1.54 38.56
C ALA A 601 9.53 1.32 37.03
N GLU A 602 10.21 2.23 36.34
CA GLU A 602 10.45 2.17 34.90
C GLU A 602 11.39 1.02 34.54
N ASP A 603 12.46 0.78 35.32
CA ASP A 603 13.35 -0.36 35.13
C ASP A 603 12.62 -1.69 35.37
N ALA A 604 11.85 -1.78 36.46
CA ALA A 604 11.09 -2.97 36.80
C ALA A 604 10.07 -3.33 35.72
N TRP A 605 9.35 -2.32 35.21
CA TRP A 605 8.38 -2.50 34.14
C TRP A 605 9.04 -2.83 32.80
N SER A 606 10.17 -2.20 32.47
CA SER A 606 10.94 -2.50 31.24
C SER A 606 11.46 -3.94 31.24
N ARG A 607 11.87 -4.47 32.40
CA ARG A 607 12.26 -5.88 32.49
C ARG A 607 11.08 -6.83 32.35
N CYS A 608 9.89 -6.46 32.81
CA CYS A 608 8.67 -7.23 32.58
C CYS A 608 8.29 -7.26 31.09
N LEU A 609 8.45 -6.13 30.40
CA LEU A 609 8.29 -6.03 28.94
C LEU A 609 9.27 -6.95 28.21
N GLN A 610 10.56 -6.91 28.57
CA GLN A 610 11.58 -7.78 28.01
C GLN A 610 11.24 -9.27 28.22
N ALA A 611 10.82 -9.66 29.43
CA ALA A 611 10.45 -11.05 29.72
C ALA A 611 9.26 -11.55 28.88
N ALA A 612 8.28 -10.69 28.60
CA ALA A 612 7.15 -11.03 27.73
C ALA A 612 7.55 -11.14 26.26
N GLN A 613 8.45 -10.26 25.79
CA GLN A 613 9.05 -10.33 24.47
C GLN A 613 9.87 -11.61 24.29
N ASP A 614 10.64 -12.01 25.31
CA ASP A 614 11.41 -13.25 25.32
C ASP A 614 10.49 -14.50 25.27
N GLU A 615 9.32 -14.48 25.90
CA GLU A 615 8.32 -15.56 25.79
C GLU A 615 7.79 -15.70 24.35
N VAL A 616 7.60 -14.59 23.62
CA VAL A 616 7.21 -14.61 22.20
C VAL A 616 8.31 -15.25 21.35
N LEU A 617 9.57 -14.87 21.56
CA LEU A 617 10.72 -15.44 20.86
C LEU A 617 10.85 -16.95 21.13
N ALA A 618 10.72 -17.35 22.39
CA ALA A 618 10.75 -18.75 22.80
C ALA A 618 9.61 -19.57 22.17
N ARG A 619 8.38 -19.04 22.11
CA ARG A 619 7.22 -19.70 21.49
C ARG A 619 7.40 -19.93 19.99
N LEU A 620 8.08 -19.01 19.30
CA LEU A 620 8.36 -19.11 17.87
C LEU A 620 9.63 -19.93 17.56
N SER A 621 10.22 -20.56 18.58
CA SER A 621 11.47 -21.32 18.53
C SER A 621 12.61 -20.49 17.95
N LEU A 622 12.67 -19.21 18.31
CA LEU A 622 13.74 -18.29 17.91
C LEU A 622 14.70 -18.14 19.09
N GLN A 623 15.94 -18.59 18.88
CA GLN A 623 17.05 -18.46 19.83
C GLN A 623 18.14 -17.59 19.20
N ASN A 624 18.85 -16.79 19.98
CA ASN A 624 19.93 -15.89 19.50
C ASN A 624 19.48 -14.84 18.46
N VAL A 625 18.28 -14.31 18.63
CA VAL A 625 17.71 -13.27 17.77
C VAL A 625 17.61 -11.96 18.55
N VAL A 626 18.01 -10.86 17.92
CA VAL A 626 17.81 -9.51 18.45
C VAL A 626 16.83 -8.77 17.56
N ILE A 627 15.80 -8.18 18.17
CA ILE A 627 14.82 -7.32 17.49
C ILE A 627 15.31 -5.89 17.59
N VAL A 628 15.42 -5.25 16.42
CA VAL A 628 15.70 -3.82 16.28
C VAL A 628 14.39 -3.18 15.83
N GLU A 629 13.71 -2.55 16.78
CA GLU A 629 12.48 -1.82 16.50
C GLU A 629 12.58 -0.39 16.97
N THR A 630 11.90 0.50 16.27
CA THR A 630 11.84 1.89 16.66
C THR A 630 10.95 2.08 17.90
N PRO A 631 11.36 2.88 18.90
CA PRO A 631 10.76 2.87 20.24
C PRO A 631 9.32 3.42 20.35
N THR A 632 8.76 4.10 19.35
CA THR A 632 7.39 4.65 19.38
C THR A 632 6.67 4.53 18.04
N HIS A 633 5.48 3.91 18.03
CA HIS A 633 4.64 3.70 16.84
C HIS A 633 3.19 4.17 17.11
N PRO A 634 2.46 4.79 16.14
CA PRO A 634 2.94 5.48 14.94
C PRO A 634 3.45 6.90 15.30
N TYR A 635 4.47 7.39 14.60
CA TYR A 635 5.21 8.60 15.01
C TYR A 635 4.44 9.94 14.92
N PRO A 636 4.70 10.86 15.86
CA PRO A 636 5.02 12.25 15.54
C PRO A 636 6.49 12.35 15.11
N ALA A 637 6.75 12.80 13.88
CA ALA A 637 8.11 12.96 13.34
C ALA A 637 9.00 13.79 14.29
N ARG A 638 10.07 13.20 14.83
CA ARG A 638 11.11 13.92 15.60
C ARG A 638 12.47 13.71 14.95
N ALA A 639 13.22 14.80 14.82
CA ALA A 639 14.43 14.93 14.01
C ALA A 639 15.73 14.37 14.65
N HIS A 640 15.66 13.36 15.54
CA HIS A 640 16.85 12.78 16.15
C HIS A 640 17.14 11.39 15.58
N SER A 641 18.39 11.17 15.18
CA SER A 641 18.94 9.86 14.81
C SER A 641 19.03 9.00 16.07
N TRP A 642 18.14 8.02 16.23
CA TRP A 642 18.29 7.01 17.28
C TRP A 642 19.28 5.93 16.81
N THR A 643 20.10 5.42 17.72
CA THR A 643 21.06 4.33 17.45
C THR A 643 20.77 3.17 18.40
N GLN A 644 20.73 1.95 17.87
CA GLN A 644 20.61 0.73 18.68
C GLN A 644 21.79 -0.19 18.38
N ASP A 645 22.56 -0.51 19.41
CA ASP A 645 23.67 -1.47 19.32
C ASP A 645 23.12 -2.89 19.39
N VAL A 646 23.54 -3.75 18.46
CA VAL A 646 23.13 -5.17 18.42
C VAL A 646 24.33 -6.06 18.69
N HIS A 647 24.21 -6.90 19.73
CA HIS A 647 25.25 -7.86 20.08
C HIS A 647 24.68 -9.28 20.11
N ILE A 648 25.24 -10.17 19.29
CA ILE A 648 24.94 -11.60 19.30
C ILE A 648 26.21 -12.33 19.75
N PRO A 649 26.22 -12.95 20.94
CA PRO A 649 27.40 -13.64 21.45
C PRO A 649 27.94 -14.68 20.46
N SER A 650 29.26 -14.71 20.28
CA SER A 650 29.95 -15.71 19.44
C SER A 650 29.63 -15.68 17.94
N ALA A 651 28.88 -14.70 17.44
CA ALA A 651 28.54 -14.59 16.03
C ALA A 651 29.76 -14.18 15.19
N SER A 652 30.16 -15.03 14.24
CA SER A 652 31.22 -14.72 13.27
C SER A 652 30.70 -13.88 12.09
N LYS A 653 29.39 -13.88 11.88
CA LYS A 653 28.64 -13.20 10.81
C LYS A 653 27.25 -12.83 11.32
N LEU A 654 26.72 -11.69 10.89
CA LEU A 654 25.38 -11.25 11.23
C LEU A 654 24.49 -11.23 9.99
N ARG A 655 23.21 -11.59 10.18
CA ARG A 655 22.14 -11.49 9.19
C ARG A 655 21.09 -10.52 9.71
N VAL A 656 20.73 -9.53 8.88
CA VAL A 656 19.66 -8.57 9.18
C VAL A 656 18.52 -8.76 8.20
N LYS A 657 17.29 -8.87 8.73
CA LYS A 657 16.04 -9.07 7.98
C LYS A 657 15.02 -8.01 8.37
N PHE A 658 14.48 -7.27 7.42
CA PHE A 658 13.45 -6.26 7.68
C PHE A 658 12.06 -6.84 7.50
N SER A 659 11.09 -6.35 8.27
CA SER A 659 9.68 -6.50 7.92
C SER A 659 9.34 -5.71 6.67
N ASN A 660 8.44 -6.23 5.84
CA ASN A 660 7.89 -5.53 4.69
C ASN A 660 7.04 -4.30 5.07
N ARG A 661 6.69 -4.14 6.34
CA ARG A 661 5.93 -2.99 6.82
C ARG A 661 6.80 -1.77 7.09
N CYS A 662 8.14 -1.88 7.11
CA CYS A 662 9.02 -0.75 7.43
C CYS A 662 8.78 0.44 6.48
N ALA A 663 8.41 1.60 7.05
CA ALA A 663 8.09 2.82 6.30
C ALA A 663 8.42 4.07 7.12
N THR A 664 9.04 5.07 6.48
CA THR A 664 9.44 6.34 7.12
C THR A 664 9.09 7.53 6.22
N THR A 665 8.95 8.73 6.80
CA THR A 665 8.57 9.97 6.09
C THR A 665 9.73 10.94 5.84
N ASP A 666 10.94 10.63 6.32
CA ASP A 666 12.07 11.56 6.35
C ASP A 666 13.14 11.09 5.38
N ASP A 667 13.55 11.96 4.45
CA ASP A 667 14.68 11.73 3.54
C ASP A 667 16.01 11.62 4.30
N CYS A 668 16.01 11.97 5.59
CA CYS A 668 17.12 11.81 6.52
C CYS A 668 17.09 10.49 7.31
N ALA A 669 16.05 9.66 7.19
CA ALA A 669 16.00 8.36 7.86
C ALA A 669 16.90 7.34 7.15
N SER A 670 18.04 7.04 7.78
CA SER A 670 18.97 6.01 7.32
C SER A 670 19.25 4.99 8.41
N LEU A 671 19.24 3.71 8.05
CA LEU A 671 19.85 2.69 8.89
C LEU A 671 21.32 2.53 8.50
N GLN A 672 22.18 2.75 9.48
CA GLN A 672 23.61 2.47 9.36
C GLN A 672 23.95 1.24 10.19
N VAL A 673 24.52 0.22 9.55
CA VAL A 673 25.05 -0.96 10.24
C VAL A 673 26.56 -0.88 10.20
N LEU A 674 27.19 -0.72 11.36
CA LEU A 674 28.64 -0.63 11.51
C LEU A 674 29.19 -1.99 11.95
N ALA A 675 30.03 -2.60 11.11
CA ALA A 675 30.75 -3.81 11.47
C ALA A 675 32.08 -3.42 12.14
N GLY A 676 32.33 -3.89 13.38
CA GLY A 676 33.66 -3.87 13.99
C GLY A 676 34.08 -2.60 14.74
N GLY A 677 33.16 -1.83 15.31
CA GLY A 677 33.45 -0.77 16.30
C GLY A 677 33.04 -1.14 17.72
N LEU A 678 33.61 -0.49 18.73
CA LEU A 678 33.07 -0.56 20.09
C LEU A 678 31.87 0.38 20.23
N SER A 679 30.91 0.04 21.09
CA SER A 679 29.81 0.95 21.42
C SER A 679 30.35 2.29 21.91
N LYS A 680 29.83 3.40 21.39
CA LYS A 680 30.21 4.75 21.86
C LYS A 680 29.90 4.96 23.34
N SER A 681 28.99 4.17 23.93
CA SER A 681 28.75 4.17 25.37
C SER A 681 29.95 3.66 26.18
N ALA A 682 30.83 2.87 25.55
CA ALA A 682 32.10 2.46 26.12
C ALA A 682 33.22 3.50 25.90
N ALA A 683 32.92 4.64 25.28
CA ALA A 683 33.91 5.69 25.07
C ALA A 683 34.36 6.24 26.42
N GLY A 684 35.68 6.28 26.62
CA GLY A 684 36.24 7.14 27.64
C GLY A 684 37.68 7.54 27.38
N VAL A 685 38.30 8.18 28.37
CA VAL A 685 39.60 8.83 28.21
C VAL A 685 40.64 7.77 27.84
N GLY A 686 41.35 7.99 26.73
CA GLY A 686 42.33 7.03 26.20
C GLY A 686 41.79 6.07 25.11
N ALA A 687 40.48 6.05 24.86
CA ALA A 687 39.90 5.28 23.76
C ALA A 687 40.39 5.85 22.41
N ARG A 688 40.83 4.97 21.50
CA ARG A 688 41.15 5.42 20.13
C ARG A 688 39.89 5.45 19.30
N ALA A 689 39.80 6.46 18.45
CA ALA A 689 38.72 6.61 17.52
C ALA A 689 39.23 7.14 16.18
N HIS A 690 38.44 6.95 15.13
CA HIS A 690 38.55 7.79 13.95
C HIS A 690 37.41 8.83 13.95
N LEU A 691 37.67 10.01 13.40
CA LEU A 691 36.63 10.97 13.08
C LEU A 691 36.08 10.69 11.69
N LYS A 692 34.75 10.68 11.57
CA LYS A 692 34.07 10.70 10.28
C LYS A 692 33.94 12.17 9.88
N ALA A 693 34.72 12.57 8.88
CA ALA A 693 34.66 13.93 8.37
C ALA A 693 33.27 14.24 7.79
N ILE A 694 32.69 15.39 8.16
CA ILE A 694 31.42 15.88 7.60
C ILE A 694 31.54 16.09 6.08
N THR A 695 32.75 16.37 5.58
CA THR A 695 33.03 16.55 4.14
C THR A 695 34.43 16.10 3.76
N GLY A 696 34.60 14.82 3.41
CA GLY A 696 35.84 14.32 2.80
C GLY A 696 35.99 12.81 2.94
N PRO A 697 36.75 12.13 2.05
CA PRO A 697 36.91 10.69 2.10
C PRO A 697 37.86 10.18 3.20
N ASP A 698 38.63 11.06 3.85
CA ASP A 698 39.73 10.69 4.75
C ASP A 698 39.30 10.60 6.23
N GLN A 699 39.68 9.51 6.89
CA GLN A 699 39.47 9.25 8.32
C GLN A 699 40.65 9.83 9.14
N VAL A 700 40.37 10.63 10.16
CA VAL A 700 41.40 11.17 11.07
C VAL A 700 41.46 10.32 12.33
N HIS A 701 42.62 9.70 12.60
CA HIS A 701 42.82 8.88 13.80
C HIS A 701 43.30 9.72 14.99
N GLY A 702 42.83 9.37 16.19
CA GLY A 702 43.17 10.08 17.41
C GLY A 702 42.64 9.39 18.66
N THR A 703 42.63 10.13 19.75
CA THR A 703 42.31 9.63 21.09
C THR A 703 41.37 10.59 21.79
N LEU A 704 40.41 10.04 22.55
CA LEU A 704 39.54 10.84 23.41
C LEU A 704 40.33 11.29 24.65
N ALA A 705 40.39 12.60 24.90
CA ALA A 705 41.22 13.19 25.96
C ALA A 705 40.42 13.75 27.15
N GLY A 706 39.08 13.73 27.09
CA GLY A 706 38.20 14.21 28.16
C GLY A 706 36.81 14.60 27.66
N GLN A 707 35.85 14.72 28.58
CA GLN A 707 34.50 15.21 28.27
C GLN A 707 34.48 16.74 28.16
N ALA A 708 33.78 17.25 27.16
CA ALA A 708 33.41 18.65 26.98
C ALA A 708 31.96 18.88 27.46
N GLU A 709 31.56 20.14 27.62
CA GLU A 709 30.21 20.50 28.06
C GLU A 709 29.12 19.85 27.19
N GLY A 710 28.06 19.35 27.85
CA GLY A 710 26.90 18.74 27.19
C GLY A 710 27.12 17.32 26.66
N GLY A 711 27.96 16.51 27.31
CA GLY A 711 28.15 15.09 26.96
C GLY A 711 28.98 14.86 25.69
N LYS A 712 29.83 15.83 25.33
CA LYS A 712 30.69 15.79 24.14
C LYS A 712 32.08 15.29 24.52
N TRP A 713 32.88 14.87 23.54
CA TRP A 713 34.26 14.43 23.74
C TRP A 713 35.24 15.37 23.06
N ASN A 714 36.31 15.71 23.76
CA ASN A 714 37.49 16.32 23.16
C ASN A 714 38.33 15.22 22.51
N PHE A 715 38.40 15.24 21.18
CA PHE A 715 39.21 14.33 20.40
C PHE A 715 40.54 14.99 20.05
N VAL A 716 41.63 14.35 20.45
CA VAL A 716 43.00 14.80 20.21
C VAL A 716 43.61 13.94 19.12
N TYR A 717 44.15 14.57 18.09
CA TYR A 717 44.82 13.89 16.99
C TYR A 717 46.17 14.52 16.68
N ARG A 718 47.09 13.69 16.21
CA ARG A 718 48.36 14.12 15.61
C ARG A 718 48.26 14.01 14.10
N ARG A 719 48.83 14.99 13.42
CA ARG A 719 48.89 15.03 11.96
C ARG A 719 49.76 13.89 11.42
N THR A 720 49.18 12.95 10.70
CA THR A 720 49.91 12.03 9.81
C THR A 720 49.59 12.39 8.37
N LEU A 721 50.62 12.70 7.58
CA LEU A 721 50.50 13.12 6.18
C LEU A 721 50.06 11.93 5.32
N SER A 722 48.80 11.90 4.90
CA SER A 722 48.37 11.21 3.67
C SER A 722 47.71 12.22 2.71
N SER A 723 47.75 11.89 1.43
CA SER A 723 48.15 12.80 0.35
C SER A 723 47.04 13.58 -0.38
N VAL A 724 45.87 13.84 0.20
CA VAL A 724 44.76 14.49 -0.56
C VAL A 724 44.22 15.78 0.08
N VAL A 725 44.46 16.05 1.37
CA VAL A 725 43.94 17.25 2.06
C VAL A 725 45.03 18.30 2.39
N ALA A 726 46.23 18.11 1.86
CA ALA A 726 47.44 18.85 2.27
C ALA A 726 47.31 20.39 2.27
N SER A 727 46.52 21.00 1.38
CA SER A 727 46.50 22.46 1.22
C SER A 727 45.71 23.24 2.28
N TRP A 728 44.76 22.64 2.99
CA TRP A 728 44.06 23.33 4.11
C TRP A 728 44.75 23.10 5.45
N TRP A 729 45.32 21.90 5.63
CA TRP A 729 46.02 21.50 6.86
C TRP A 729 47.44 22.05 6.97
N GLU A 730 48.05 22.47 5.87
CA GLU A 730 49.32 23.20 5.87
C GLU A 730 49.21 24.61 6.45
N TRP A 731 48.02 25.23 6.49
CA TRP A 731 47.85 26.63 6.93
C TRP A 731 47.50 26.80 8.41
N LEU A 732 46.73 25.89 9.02
CA LEU A 732 46.40 25.97 10.46
C LEU A 732 47.59 25.65 11.37
N ASP A 733 48.75 25.34 10.79
CA ASP A 733 49.95 24.93 11.51
C ASP A 733 51.19 25.75 11.10
N LYS A 734 51.64 26.64 11.98
CA LYS A 734 52.99 27.23 11.90
C LYS A 734 54.07 26.28 12.48
N SER A 735 53.71 25.06 12.91
CA SER A 735 54.59 24.15 13.69
C SER A 735 54.24 22.65 13.53
N PRO A 736 54.75 21.97 12.48
CA PRO A 736 54.52 20.55 12.23
C PRO A 736 54.70 19.68 13.48
N GLY A 737 53.68 18.89 13.83
CA GLY A 737 53.70 17.97 14.97
C GLY A 737 52.87 18.41 16.18
N ARG A 738 52.18 19.55 16.11
CA ARG A 738 51.22 19.99 17.13
C ARG A 738 50.02 19.02 17.22
N SER A 739 49.60 18.71 18.45
CA SER A 739 48.33 18.04 18.70
C SER A 739 47.17 19.01 18.48
N CYS A 740 46.20 18.63 17.65
CA CYS A 740 44.98 19.41 17.40
C CYS A 740 43.79 18.82 18.16
N THR A 741 42.76 19.62 18.42
CA THR A 741 41.53 19.17 19.09
C THR A 741 40.32 19.25 18.15
N ALA A 742 39.33 18.40 18.36
CA ALA A 742 38.01 18.52 17.76
C ALA A 742 36.94 18.13 18.77
N VAL A 743 35.76 18.71 18.66
CA VAL A 743 34.62 18.35 19.52
C VAL A 743 33.77 17.32 18.81
N CYS A 744 33.61 16.16 19.45
CA CYS A 744 32.85 15.05 18.91
C CYS A 744 31.63 14.80 19.79
N ALA A 745 30.50 14.45 19.20
CA ALA A 745 29.31 14.13 19.95
C ALA A 745 29.13 12.61 20.02
N GLN A 746 28.72 12.10 21.17
CA GLN A 746 28.30 10.69 21.28
C GLN A 746 27.15 10.42 20.30
N GLU A 747 26.21 11.35 20.19
CA GLU A 747 25.16 11.40 19.17
C GLU A 747 25.32 12.68 18.32
N ALA A 748 25.95 12.56 17.16
CA ALA A 748 26.14 13.67 16.23
C ALA A 748 24.81 14.01 15.55
N THR A 749 24.32 15.23 15.75
CA THR A 749 23.07 15.74 15.17
C THR A 749 23.39 16.80 14.15
N ILE A 750 22.78 16.73 12.96
CA ILE A 750 22.86 17.73 11.90
C ILE A 750 21.46 18.30 11.65
N LEU A 751 21.32 19.62 11.72
CA LEU A 751 20.05 20.32 11.53
C LEU A 751 20.15 21.32 10.38
N LYS A 752 19.25 21.19 9.40
CA LYS A 752 19.07 22.18 8.33
C LYS A 752 17.97 23.16 8.74
N ILE A 753 18.33 24.42 8.90
CA ILE A 753 17.43 25.49 9.32
C ILE A 753 17.13 26.39 8.14
N LYS A 754 15.83 26.50 7.81
CA LYS A 754 15.33 27.43 6.79
C LYS A 754 14.88 28.72 7.45
N TYR A 755 15.52 29.83 7.08
CA TYR A 755 15.07 31.17 7.39
C TYR A 755 14.28 31.67 6.18
N GLY A 756 12.96 31.83 6.27
CA GLY A 756 12.11 32.24 5.14
C GLY A 756 11.29 33.49 5.42
N GLY A 757 10.90 34.21 4.37
CA GLY A 757 10.09 35.41 4.46
C GLY A 757 10.86 36.57 5.10
N ASP A 758 10.27 37.23 6.08
CA ASP A 758 10.86 38.38 6.78
C ASP A 758 11.81 37.99 7.92
N THR A 759 11.93 36.70 8.26
CA THR A 759 12.78 36.23 9.36
C THR A 759 14.24 36.16 8.95
N LYS A 760 15.09 36.93 9.62
CA LYS A 760 16.54 36.97 9.38
C LYS A 760 17.29 36.05 10.34
N VAL A 761 18.44 35.56 9.91
CA VAL A 761 19.35 34.75 10.75
C VAL A 761 19.71 35.50 12.06
N GLY A 762 19.98 36.80 11.97
CA GLY A 762 20.35 37.65 13.10
C GLY A 762 19.22 38.00 14.06
N ASP A 763 17.96 37.70 13.70
CA ASP A 763 16.82 37.91 14.60
C ASP A 763 16.90 36.98 15.82
N GLU A 764 17.58 35.84 15.67
CA GLU A 764 17.86 34.92 16.77
C GLU A 764 19.36 34.69 17.02
N ILE A 765 20.23 34.62 16.00
CA ILE A 765 21.66 34.31 16.20
C ILE A 765 22.44 35.59 16.51
N ALA A 766 23.06 35.64 17.69
CA ALA A 766 23.78 36.81 18.19
C ALA A 766 25.17 37.00 17.53
N GLY A 767 25.78 35.93 17.01
CA GLY A 767 27.09 35.96 16.37
C GLY A 767 27.70 34.56 16.24
N PHE A 768 28.89 34.50 15.64
CA PHE A 768 29.70 33.29 15.49
C PHE A 768 31.08 33.47 16.14
N THR A 769 31.65 32.38 16.66
CA THR A 769 33.02 32.35 17.19
C THR A 769 33.93 31.53 16.30
N PHE A 770 35.24 31.78 16.36
CA PHE A 770 36.26 31.06 15.60
C PHE A 770 37.32 30.47 16.54
N ASN A 771 37.64 29.19 16.41
CA ASN A 771 38.65 28.51 17.21
C ASN A 771 39.76 27.88 16.34
N GLU A 772 40.96 28.48 16.37
CA GLU A 772 42.14 28.02 15.62
C GLU A 772 42.68 26.67 16.08
N ALA A 773 42.43 26.27 17.34
CA ALA A 773 42.87 24.98 17.87
C ALA A 773 42.00 23.81 17.39
N SER A 774 40.84 24.10 16.79
CA SER A 774 39.88 23.10 16.28
C SER A 774 39.59 23.26 14.80
N PRO A 775 40.57 22.93 13.92
CA PRO A 775 40.45 23.03 12.48
C PRO A 775 39.13 22.49 11.94
N MET A 776 38.75 21.28 12.33
CA MET A 776 37.61 20.54 11.78
C MET A 776 36.24 21.10 12.17
N THR A 777 36.21 21.94 13.20
CA THR A 777 35.00 22.56 13.72
C THR A 777 35.28 24.03 14.04
N PRO A 778 35.68 24.83 13.04
CA PRO A 778 36.35 26.09 13.32
C PRO A 778 35.37 27.19 13.70
N PHE A 779 34.09 27.10 13.29
CA PHE A 779 33.08 28.13 13.55
C PHE A 779 31.88 27.58 14.33
N SER A 780 31.54 28.24 15.43
CA SER A 780 30.38 27.88 16.26
C SER A 780 29.49 29.07 16.56
N VAL A 781 28.24 28.79 16.92
CA VAL A 781 27.24 29.78 17.33
C VAL A 781 27.65 30.37 18.68
N ALA A 782 27.89 31.68 18.72
CA ALA A 782 28.31 32.38 19.93
C ALA A 782 27.19 32.46 20.98
N GLY A 783 25.93 32.53 20.53
CA GLY A 783 24.77 32.64 21.39
C GLY A 783 23.53 33.13 20.63
N PHE A 784 22.44 33.33 21.35
CA PHE A 784 21.18 33.80 20.80
C PHE A 784 20.79 35.17 21.37
N SER A 785 20.28 36.05 20.50
CA SER A 785 19.86 37.40 20.84
C SER A 785 18.42 37.45 21.37
N LYS A 786 17.57 36.50 20.94
CA LYS A 786 16.17 36.37 21.37
C LYS A 786 15.73 34.90 21.38
N PRO A 787 14.86 34.47 22.32
CA PRO A 787 14.32 33.12 22.36
C PRO A 787 13.25 32.87 21.29
N GLY A 788 13.07 31.61 20.88
CA GLY A 788 11.95 31.18 20.03
C GLY A 788 12.14 31.35 18.52
N GLY A 789 13.38 31.57 18.06
CA GLY A 789 13.68 31.62 16.63
C GLY A 789 13.75 30.23 15.96
N PRO A 790 13.80 30.17 14.62
CA PRO A 790 13.77 28.92 13.85
C PRO A 790 14.80 27.86 14.26
N ALA A 791 16.04 28.25 14.54
CA ALA A 791 17.10 27.33 14.96
C ALA A 791 16.87 26.82 16.38
N GLN A 792 16.47 27.69 17.31
CA GLN A 792 16.16 27.27 18.69
C GLN A 792 14.95 26.34 18.76
N LEU A 793 13.89 26.63 17.99
CA LEU A 793 12.70 25.77 17.89
C LEU A 793 13.03 24.38 17.32
N LYS A 794 14.08 24.30 16.50
CA LYS A 794 14.61 23.05 15.95
C LYS A 794 15.69 22.39 16.83
N GLY A 795 16.07 23.01 17.95
CA GLY A 795 16.99 22.43 18.93
C GLY A 795 18.47 22.81 18.77
N VAL A 796 18.80 23.87 18.04
CA VAL A 796 20.18 24.39 17.98
C VAL A 796 20.49 25.21 19.24
N TYR A 797 21.65 24.98 19.85
CA TYR A 797 22.12 25.68 21.05
C TYR A 797 23.42 26.46 20.81
N ALA A 798 23.79 27.34 21.73
CA ALA A 798 25.10 28.00 21.72
C ALA A 798 26.22 26.93 21.75
N GLY A 799 27.30 27.17 21.01
CA GLY A 799 28.39 26.20 20.84
C GLY A 799 28.13 25.10 19.80
N TRP A 800 26.97 25.09 19.11
CA TRP A 800 26.80 24.29 17.90
C TRP A 800 27.60 24.88 16.73
N PHE A 801 28.09 24.03 15.84
CA PHE A 801 28.94 24.40 14.72
C PHE A 801 28.15 24.66 13.45
N VAL A 802 28.66 25.53 12.59
CA VAL A 802 28.09 25.80 11.25
C VAL A 802 28.81 24.95 10.21
N ASP A 803 28.06 24.25 9.36
CA ASP A 803 28.65 23.50 8.23
C ASP A 803 29.06 24.46 7.11
N VAL A 804 30.33 24.86 7.19
CA VAL A 804 30.98 25.76 6.24
C VAL A 804 31.01 25.17 4.82
N MET A 805 31.04 23.85 4.67
CA MET A 805 31.10 23.23 3.35
C MET A 805 29.72 23.11 2.70
N ALA A 806 28.68 22.84 3.48
CA ALA A 806 27.31 23.01 3.02
C ALA A 806 27.05 24.46 2.60
N LEU A 807 27.58 25.43 3.36
CA LEU A 807 27.52 26.84 3.02
C LEU A 807 28.30 27.17 1.73
N ILE A 808 29.54 26.69 1.55
CA ILE A 808 30.30 26.88 0.30
C ILE A 808 29.58 26.22 -0.88
N LYS A 809 29.05 25.01 -0.73
CA LYS A 809 28.26 24.35 -1.79
C LYS A 809 27.00 25.15 -2.12
N LEU A 810 26.34 25.73 -1.11
CA LEU A 810 25.26 26.69 -1.29
C LEU A 810 25.73 27.96 -2.01
N LEU A 811 27.01 28.33 -1.98
CA LEU A 811 27.54 29.48 -2.73
C LEU A 811 28.01 29.10 -4.14
N ALA A 812 28.61 27.92 -4.31
CA ALA A 812 29.22 27.43 -5.56
C ALA A 812 28.23 26.75 -6.51
N PHE A 813 27.24 26.00 -6.01
CA PHE A 813 26.25 25.28 -6.83
C PHE A 813 25.30 26.24 -7.58
N TYR A 814 25.28 27.51 -7.18
CA TYR A 814 24.46 28.55 -7.81
C TYR A 814 25.09 29.14 -9.08
N GLU A 815 26.35 28.81 -9.43
CA GLU A 815 26.96 29.21 -10.70
C GLU A 815 26.49 28.38 -11.92
N VAL A 816 25.94 27.17 -11.75
CA VAL A 816 25.84 26.19 -12.87
C VAL A 816 24.42 25.89 -13.39
N VAL A 817 23.33 26.20 -12.66
CA VAL A 817 21.96 25.79 -13.08
C VAL A 817 21.03 26.99 -13.36
N SER A 818 20.15 26.86 -14.35
CA SER A 818 19.21 27.79 -15.01
C SER A 818 18.49 28.93 -14.22
N GLN A 819 18.07 29.94 -15.00
CA GLN A 819 17.62 31.32 -14.77
C GLN A 819 16.20 31.46 -14.15
N THR A 820 16.05 32.38 -13.18
CA THR A 820 14.95 33.37 -12.93
C THR A 820 14.76 33.68 -11.44
N ILE A 821 14.77 32.69 -10.53
CA ILE A 821 14.67 32.92 -9.06
C ILE A 821 16.03 33.39 -8.45
N LYS A 822 17.12 33.27 -9.20
CA LYS A 822 18.51 33.26 -8.69
C LYS A 822 19.21 34.61 -8.56
N GLN A 823 18.74 35.69 -9.19
CA GLN A 823 19.49 36.95 -9.16
C GLN A 823 19.40 37.67 -7.81
N ASP A 824 18.31 37.53 -7.06
CA ASP A 824 18.09 38.32 -5.85
C ASP A 824 18.89 37.81 -4.64
N LEU A 825 19.02 36.49 -4.44
CA LEU A 825 19.85 35.93 -3.37
C LEU A 825 21.35 36.18 -3.61
N LEU A 826 21.81 35.98 -4.86
CA LEU A 826 23.19 36.27 -5.24
C LEU A 826 23.49 37.79 -5.19
N LYS A 827 22.53 38.65 -5.56
CA LYS A 827 22.62 40.11 -5.37
C LYS A 827 22.60 40.49 -3.89
N LYS A 828 21.76 39.88 -3.05
CA LYS A 828 21.72 40.10 -1.59
C LYS A 828 23.08 39.75 -0.98
N PHE A 829 23.66 38.61 -1.35
CA PHE A 829 24.99 38.19 -0.89
C PHE A 829 26.09 39.16 -1.37
N LYS A 830 26.12 39.48 -2.67
CA LYS A 830 27.04 40.49 -3.24
C LYS A 830 26.84 41.90 -2.70
N SER A 831 25.63 42.26 -2.25
CA SER A 831 25.33 43.57 -1.66
C SER A 831 25.76 43.70 -0.21
N LEU A 832 25.95 42.57 0.49
CA LEU A 832 26.54 42.52 1.83
C LEU A 832 28.08 42.59 1.76
N GLU A 833 28.65 42.19 0.62
CA GLU A 833 30.06 42.31 0.29
C GLU A 833 30.34 43.70 -0.29
N GLY A 834 30.63 44.69 0.56
CA GLY A 834 31.12 45.99 0.10
C GLY A 834 32.42 45.88 -0.72
N GLU A 835 32.97 47.01 -1.19
CA GLU A 835 34.30 47.02 -1.82
C GLU A 835 35.35 46.43 -0.87
N GLY A 836 36.07 45.39 -1.32
CA GLY A 836 37.19 44.78 -0.58
C GLY A 836 37.01 43.33 -0.11
N PHE A 837 35.88 42.67 -0.39
CA PHE A 837 35.64 41.28 0.05
C PHE A 837 36.18 40.19 -0.90
N GLY A 838 36.36 40.47 -2.19
CA GLY A 838 36.81 39.50 -3.21
C GLY A 838 35.71 38.54 -3.69
N ASP A 839 36.05 37.55 -4.51
CA ASP A 839 35.10 36.50 -4.94
C ASP A 839 34.74 35.54 -3.78
N PRO A 840 33.53 34.94 -3.77
CA PRO A 840 33.16 33.93 -2.80
C PRO A 840 34.13 32.74 -2.83
N PRO A 841 34.59 32.24 -1.67
CA PRO A 841 35.55 31.15 -1.63
C PRO A 841 34.91 29.86 -2.13
N LYS A 842 35.58 29.19 -3.07
CA LYS A 842 35.10 27.96 -3.74
C LYS A 842 35.44 26.69 -2.99
N ASN A 843 36.37 26.78 -2.05
CA ASN A 843 36.90 25.67 -1.27
C ASN A 843 37.49 26.18 0.05
N LEU A 844 37.86 25.24 0.92
CA LEU A 844 38.44 25.56 2.22
C LEU A 844 39.79 26.28 2.12
N THR A 845 40.58 26.02 1.07
CA THR A 845 41.88 26.67 0.84
C THR A 845 41.73 28.19 0.62
N GLU A 846 40.70 28.61 -0.11
CA GLU A 846 40.38 30.02 -0.33
C GLU A 846 39.85 30.71 0.93
N ILE A 847 39.10 29.99 1.78
CA ILE A 847 38.71 30.50 3.12
C ILE A 847 39.95 30.76 3.98
N ALA A 848 40.88 29.81 4.01
CA ALA A 848 42.11 29.92 4.76
C ALA A 848 42.98 31.10 4.29
N ALA A 849 43.07 31.32 2.97
CA ALA A 849 43.83 32.43 2.39
C ALA A 849 43.28 33.82 2.78
N ASN A 850 41.99 33.92 3.16
CA ASN A 850 41.36 35.16 3.60
C ASN A 850 40.38 34.94 4.76
N ILE A 851 40.89 34.42 5.88
CA ILE A 851 40.06 34.07 7.05
C ILE A 851 39.31 35.26 7.65
N GLU A 852 39.94 36.44 7.67
CA GLU A 852 39.31 37.67 8.17
C GLU A 852 38.18 38.14 7.24
N GLY A 853 38.35 38.00 5.93
CA GLY A 853 37.29 38.22 4.96
C GLY A 853 36.13 37.24 5.14
N PHE A 854 36.43 35.96 5.39
CA PHE A 854 35.42 34.94 5.62
C PHE A 854 34.66 35.13 6.95
N LYS A 855 35.35 35.48 8.05
CA LYS A 855 34.72 35.83 9.34
C LYS A 855 33.71 36.96 9.16
N LYS A 856 34.08 38.01 8.41
CA LYS A 856 33.16 39.11 8.09
C LYS A 856 31.96 38.65 7.24
N ARG A 857 32.15 37.73 6.29
CA ARG A 857 31.04 37.13 5.50
C ARG A 857 30.11 36.31 6.39
N LEU A 858 30.65 35.50 7.31
CA LEU A 858 29.87 34.69 8.23
C LEU A 858 29.01 35.56 9.16
N GLU A 859 29.58 36.66 9.68
CA GLU A 859 28.80 37.65 10.44
C GLU A 859 27.74 38.36 9.58
N ALA A 860 28.04 38.65 8.31
CA ALA A 860 27.09 39.28 7.40
C ALA A 860 25.85 38.39 7.10
N LEU A 861 25.95 37.05 7.24
CA LEU A 861 24.80 36.14 7.11
C LEU A 861 23.64 36.50 8.04
N ARG A 862 23.93 37.13 9.17
CA ARG A 862 22.92 37.57 10.14
C ARG A 862 21.92 38.55 9.53
N GLY A 863 22.30 39.27 8.47
CA GLY A 863 21.40 40.18 7.75
C GLY A 863 20.45 39.51 6.75
N LEU A 864 20.62 38.21 6.48
CA LEU A 864 19.91 37.50 5.42
C LEU A 864 18.62 36.83 5.91
N SER A 865 17.61 36.88 5.05
CA SER A 865 16.42 36.03 5.05
C SER A 865 16.37 35.19 3.75
N ASP A 866 15.50 34.20 3.68
CA ASP A 866 15.38 33.23 2.57
C ASP A 866 16.63 32.38 2.34
N ILE A 867 17.31 31.97 3.42
CA ILE A 867 18.55 31.16 3.40
C ILE A 867 18.41 29.87 4.20
N ASN A 868 19.09 28.81 3.76
CA ASN A 868 19.23 27.57 4.49
C ASN A 868 20.63 27.50 5.12
N LEU A 869 20.69 27.33 6.44
CA LEU A 869 21.94 27.09 7.17
C LEU A 869 21.92 25.69 7.77
N THR A 870 23.07 25.03 7.78
CA THR A 870 23.24 23.70 8.36
C THR A 870 24.10 23.80 9.61
N PHE A 871 23.59 23.29 10.73
CA PHE A 871 24.28 23.27 12.01
C PHE A 871 24.51 21.85 12.48
N TYR A 872 25.56 21.64 13.28
CA TYR A 872 25.83 20.35 13.90
C TYR A 872 26.38 20.49 15.32
N ASN A 873 26.06 19.55 16.21
CA ASN A 873 26.43 19.65 17.64
C ASN A 873 27.87 19.20 17.95
N GLY A 874 28.49 18.43 17.06
CA GLY A 874 29.84 17.89 17.14
C GLY A 874 30.11 16.94 15.97
N LEU A 875 31.37 16.55 15.77
CA LEU A 875 31.72 15.56 14.76
C LEU A 875 31.29 14.15 15.19
N ASP A 876 30.98 13.31 14.21
CA ASP A 876 30.78 11.89 14.45
C ASP A 876 32.12 11.15 14.54
N PHE A 877 32.18 10.09 15.35
CA PHE A 877 33.38 9.30 15.56
C PHE A 877 33.05 7.81 15.73
N GLN A 878 33.99 6.95 15.37
CA GLN A 878 33.88 5.51 15.62
C GLN A 878 35.02 5.09 16.55
N LEU A 879 34.66 4.44 17.66
CA LEU A 879 35.66 3.84 18.53
C LEU A 879 36.33 2.68 17.81
N LEU A 880 37.66 2.73 17.78
CA LEU A 880 38.46 1.64 17.29
C LEU A 880 38.57 0.59 18.38
N PRO A 881 38.72 -0.69 18.03
CA PRO A 881 38.75 -1.78 19.01
C PRO A 881 40.16 -1.97 19.57
N VAL A 882 40.87 -0.84 19.65
CA VAL A 882 42.19 -0.67 20.20
C VAL A 882 42.16 0.58 21.08
N CYS A 883 42.81 0.55 22.23
CA CYS A 883 42.92 1.71 23.09
C CYS A 883 44.28 1.76 23.78
N ALA A 884 44.58 2.92 24.37
CA ALA A 884 45.79 3.11 25.15
C ALA A 884 45.40 3.53 26.57
N ALA A 885 45.63 2.65 27.54
CA ALA A 885 45.33 2.90 28.95
C ALA A 885 46.61 3.34 29.68
N SER A 886 46.61 4.55 30.26
CA SER A 886 47.80 5.11 30.93
C SER A 886 47.64 5.03 32.44
N TYR A 887 48.54 4.31 33.10
CA TYR A 887 48.57 4.14 34.56
C TYR A 887 49.57 5.13 35.20
N GLN A 888 49.22 6.41 35.28
CA GLN A 888 50.09 7.43 35.88
C GLN A 888 49.96 7.40 37.42
N GLY A 889 50.99 6.93 38.13
CA GLY A 889 51.02 6.80 39.58
C GLY A 889 50.16 5.66 40.19
N ALA A 890 49.40 4.93 39.37
CA ALA A 890 48.64 3.74 39.77
C ALA A 890 49.31 2.48 39.23
N LYS A 891 49.13 1.33 39.90
CA LYS A 891 49.59 0.04 39.38
C LYS A 891 48.55 -0.59 38.47
N VAL A 892 49.00 -1.38 37.51
CA VAL A 892 48.09 -2.18 36.66
C VAL A 892 47.26 -3.15 37.52
N SER A 893 47.82 -3.67 38.62
CA SER A 893 47.16 -4.54 39.60
C SER A 893 46.01 -3.87 40.34
N ASP A 894 45.97 -2.54 40.41
CA ASP A 894 44.91 -1.81 41.12
C ASP A 894 43.58 -1.95 40.36
N GLU A 895 43.63 -2.15 39.05
CA GLU A 895 42.46 -2.29 38.18
C GLU A 895 42.29 -3.71 37.62
N ILE A 896 43.37 -4.33 37.11
CA ILE A 896 43.31 -5.62 36.42
C ILE A 896 43.62 -6.75 37.41
N SER A 897 42.62 -7.59 37.67
CA SER A 897 42.70 -8.63 38.69
C SER A 897 43.38 -9.91 38.20
N SER A 898 43.33 -10.19 36.90
CA SER A 898 43.95 -11.40 36.34
C SER A 898 44.15 -11.31 34.82
N PHE A 899 45.18 -12.01 34.35
CA PHE A 899 45.43 -12.28 32.94
C PHE A 899 45.39 -13.80 32.65
N GLN A 900 45.04 -14.14 31.41
CA GLN A 900 45.13 -15.48 30.84
C GLN A 900 46.10 -15.45 29.66
N ALA A 901 47.21 -16.21 29.76
CA ALA A 901 48.16 -16.35 28.67
C ALA A 901 47.89 -17.66 27.89
N GLU A 902 47.54 -17.56 26.60
CA GLU A 902 47.30 -18.72 25.74
C GLU A 902 47.77 -18.42 24.31
N GLY A 903 48.45 -19.37 23.66
CA GLY A 903 48.87 -19.23 22.25
C GLY A 903 49.85 -18.08 21.95
N GLY A 904 50.62 -17.63 22.95
CA GLY A 904 51.56 -16.51 22.81
C GLY A 904 50.94 -15.13 22.96
N VAL A 905 49.70 -15.05 23.46
CA VAL A 905 48.96 -13.80 23.63
C VAL A 905 48.48 -13.66 25.07
N LEU A 906 48.45 -12.42 25.56
CA LEU A 906 48.04 -12.07 26.91
C LEU A 906 46.62 -11.47 26.90
N LYS A 907 45.67 -12.15 27.53
CA LYS A 907 44.25 -11.75 27.58
C LYS A 907 43.87 -11.31 29.00
N ILE A 908 43.05 -10.28 29.14
CA ILE A 908 42.51 -9.84 30.43
C ILE A 908 41.34 -10.76 30.81
N SER A 909 41.45 -11.47 31.93
CA SER A 909 40.40 -12.36 32.41
C SER A 909 39.50 -11.73 33.48
N GLY A 910 39.94 -10.67 34.14
CA GLY A 910 39.13 -9.97 35.14
C GLY A 910 39.66 -8.62 35.57
N PHE A 911 38.77 -7.85 36.19
CA PHE A 911 39.03 -6.55 36.83
C PHE A 911 38.72 -6.65 38.32
N CYS A 912 39.42 -5.87 39.16
CA CYS A 912 39.17 -5.77 40.61
C CYS A 912 38.59 -4.42 41.03
N ASP A 913 38.82 -3.35 40.28
CA ASP A 913 38.29 -2.00 40.55
C ASP A 913 38.21 -1.18 39.25
N GLU A 914 37.62 0.01 39.32
CA GLU A 914 37.60 0.99 38.22
C GLU A 914 38.97 1.64 38.01
N GLY A 915 39.44 1.71 36.77
CA GLY A 915 40.72 2.31 36.45
C GLY A 915 40.89 2.75 34.98
N PRO A 916 42.12 3.09 34.58
CA PRO A 916 42.43 3.62 33.26
C PRO A 916 41.99 2.76 32.06
N ALA A 917 42.01 1.44 32.16
CA ALA A 917 41.62 0.55 31.07
C ALA A 917 40.10 0.48 30.88
N GLN A 918 39.35 0.31 31.95
CA GLN A 918 37.89 0.33 31.97
C GLN A 918 37.35 1.70 31.56
N ALA A 919 38.02 2.78 32.02
CA ALA A 919 37.77 4.14 31.57
C ALA A 919 38.06 4.33 30.08
N ALA A 920 39.01 3.61 29.49
CA ALA A 920 39.26 3.62 28.04
C ALA A 920 38.32 2.69 27.25
N GLY A 921 37.34 2.04 27.90
CA GLY A 921 36.36 1.16 27.27
C GLY A 921 36.72 -0.33 27.24
N VAL A 922 37.81 -0.73 27.90
CA VAL A 922 38.30 -2.12 27.94
C VAL A 922 37.38 -2.96 28.82
N ARG A 923 37.16 -4.22 28.42
CA ARG A 923 36.38 -5.20 29.16
C ARG A 923 37.12 -6.52 29.25
N SER A 924 36.67 -7.41 30.13
CA SER A 924 37.22 -8.76 30.23
C SER A 924 37.13 -9.44 28.86
N GLY A 925 38.21 -10.08 28.44
CA GLY A 925 38.33 -10.71 27.13
C GLY A 925 39.22 -9.97 26.14
N TRP A 926 39.58 -8.71 26.41
CA TRP A 926 40.53 -7.96 25.60
C TRP A 926 41.97 -8.44 25.78
N HIS A 927 42.81 -8.17 24.79
CA HIS A 927 44.20 -8.60 24.74
C HIS A 927 45.14 -7.41 24.97
N VAL A 928 46.27 -7.67 25.62
CA VAL A 928 47.40 -6.74 25.69
C VAL A 928 48.28 -6.93 24.47
N SER A 929 48.41 -5.89 23.65
CA SER A 929 49.42 -5.83 22.60
C SER A 929 50.79 -5.66 23.25
N LEU A 930 51.48 -6.76 23.50
CA LEU A 930 52.84 -6.72 24.04
C LEU A 930 53.80 -6.03 23.05
N PHE A 931 53.62 -6.23 21.74
CA PHE A 931 54.42 -5.53 20.74
C PHE A 931 54.17 -4.01 20.79
N GLY A 932 52.91 -3.57 20.83
CA GLY A 932 52.56 -2.15 20.92
C GLY A 932 53.05 -1.53 22.22
N THR A 933 52.83 -2.21 23.36
CA THR A 933 53.20 -1.73 24.69
C THR A 933 54.72 -1.56 24.84
N PHE A 934 55.52 -2.51 24.34
CA PHE A 934 56.98 -2.46 24.47
C PHE A 934 57.66 -1.50 23.48
N ASN A 935 56.99 -1.12 22.39
CA ASN A 935 57.54 -0.18 21.40
C ASN A 935 57.22 1.29 21.70
N LEU A 936 56.39 1.59 22.69
CA LEU A 936 56.16 2.97 23.14
C LEU A 936 57.43 3.53 23.79
N GLN A 937 57.86 4.72 23.34
CA GLN A 937 59.06 5.39 23.88
C GLN A 937 58.90 5.70 25.37
N GLU A 938 57.70 6.08 25.75
CA GLU A 938 57.27 6.46 27.09
C GLU A 938 57.42 5.29 28.08
N ASN A 939 57.25 4.06 27.60
CA ASN A 939 57.35 2.86 28.45
C ASN A 939 58.78 2.35 28.64
N LYS A 940 59.76 2.79 27.82
CA LYS A 940 61.13 2.23 27.85
C LYS A 940 61.80 2.34 29.21
N ALA A 941 61.60 3.45 29.92
CA ALA A 941 62.21 3.67 31.24
C ALA A 941 61.60 2.75 32.32
N VAL A 942 60.31 2.42 32.20
CA VAL A 942 59.58 1.59 33.17
C VAL A 942 59.79 0.10 32.90
N LEU A 943 59.85 -0.30 31.63
CA LEU A 943 60.01 -1.70 31.23
C LEU A 943 61.43 -2.25 31.48
N GLY A 944 62.47 -1.41 31.45
CA GLY A 944 63.85 -1.83 31.70
C GLY A 944 64.31 -2.98 30.78
N ASP A 945 64.80 -4.07 31.37
CA ASP A 945 65.23 -5.30 30.66
C ASP A 945 64.11 -6.35 30.49
N LEU A 946 62.87 -6.04 30.92
CA LEU A 946 61.74 -6.94 30.79
C LEU A 946 61.47 -7.20 29.29
N THR A 947 61.10 -8.42 28.94
CA THR A 947 60.76 -8.80 27.54
C THR A 947 59.31 -9.26 27.43
N PRO A 948 58.68 -9.14 26.23
CA PRO A 948 57.34 -9.68 25.99
C PRO A 948 57.18 -11.15 26.36
N GLN A 949 58.22 -11.97 26.12
CA GLN A 949 58.19 -13.40 26.42
C GLN A 949 58.16 -13.68 27.92
N GLN A 950 58.93 -12.92 28.71
CA GLN A 950 58.88 -13.02 30.17
C GLN A 950 57.53 -12.58 30.76
N VAL A 951 56.83 -11.66 30.10
CA VAL A 951 55.46 -11.26 30.51
C VAL A 951 54.43 -12.34 30.17
N LEU A 952 54.61 -13.09 29.08
CA LEU A 952 53.74 -14.23 28.75
C LEU A 952 53.94 -15.41 29.69
N GLU A 953 55.17 -15.67 30.11
CA GLU A 953 55.50 -16.71 31.09
C GLU A 953 55.01 -16.36 32.50
N ASP A 954 55.04 -15.08 32.86
CA ASP A 954 54.65 -14.57 34.18
C ASP A 954 53.91 -13.21 34.07
N PRO A 955 52.59 -13.25 33.84
CA PRO A 955 51.76 -12.05 33.69
C PRO A 955 51.74 -11.10 34.90
N GLU A 956 52.08 -11.60 36.09
CA GLU A 956 52.12 -10.79 37.31
C GLU A 956 53.19 -9.68 37.22
N ARG A 957 54.24 -9.90 36.42
CA ARG A 957 55.26 -8.87 36.15
C ARG A 957 54.70 -7.61 35.51
N LEU A 958 53.65 -7.74 34.69
CA LEU A 958 52.97 -6.60 34.09
C LEU A 958 52.01 -5.92 35.09
N ARG A 959 51.41 -6.69 36.00
CA ARG A 959 50.47 -6.19 37.03
C ARG A 959 51.14 -5.27 38.04
N GLU A 960 52.40 -5.53 38.39
CA GLU A 960 53.14 -4.73 39.38
C GLU A 960 53.70 -3.39 38.85
N LEU A 961 53.59 -3.14 37.54
CA LEU A 961 54.09 -1.89 36.94
C LEU A 961 53.15 -0.72 37.19
N SER A 962 53.75 0.45 37.43
CA SER A 962 53.11 1.76 37.50
C SER A 962 53.83 2.72 36.54
N ASP A 963 53.21 3.86 36.21
CA ASP A 963 53.71 4.82 35.22
C ASP A 963 53.87 4.23 33.80
N ILE A 964 53.07 3.22 33.48
CA ILE A 964 53.09 2.50 32.19
C ILE A 964 51.83 2.78 31.36
N GLN A 965 51.97 2.79 30.03
CA GLN A 965 50.86 2.82 29.09
C GLN A 965 50.64 1.46 28.41
N LEU A 966 49.49 0.82 28.63
CA LEU A 966 49.15 -0.44 27.98
C LEU A 966 48.43 -0.20 26.65
N MET A 967 48.91 -0.87 25.60
CA MET A 967 48.20 -0.97 24.32
C MET A 967 47.29 -2.20 24.36
N LEU A 968 45.99 -1.98 24.19
CA LEU A 968 44.96 -3.02 24.40
C LEU A 968 44.11 -3.14 23.13
N ALA A 969 43.69 -4.36 22.79
CA ALA A 969 42.89 -4.67 21.59
C ALA A 969 41.80 -5.71 21.87
N SER A 970 40.62 -5.57 21.28
CA SER A 970 39.53 -6.54 21.47
C SER A 970 39.69 -7.85 20.70
N TRP A 971 40.71 -7.97 19.84
CA TRP A 971 41.08 -9.18 19.09
C TRP A 971 42.60 -9.42 19.05
N LEU A 972 42.99 -10.60 18.56
CA LEU A 972 44.37 -11.07 18.39
C LEU A 972 45.09 -10.30 17.27
N GLU A 973 46.14 -9.57 17.62
CA GLU A 973 47.01 -8.81 16.70
C GLU A 973 47.95 -9.68 15.84
N THR A 974 47.74 -10.99 15.75
CA THR A 974 48.58 -11.88 14.94
C THR A 974 48.25 -11.75 13.45
N ARG A 975 48.92 -10.78 12.81
CA ARG A 975 49.04 -10.60 11.34
C ARG A 975 47.72 -10.80 10.58
N CYS A 976 46.85 -9.79 10.60
CA CYS A 976 45.91 -9.60 9.51
C CYS A 976 46.21 -8.27 8.83
N SER A 977 46.53 -8.36 7.54
CA SER A 977 46.33 -7.28 6.58
C SER A 977 44.92 -6.68 6.76
N PRO A 978 44.69 -5.40 6.40
CA PRO A 978 43.46 -4.65 6.70
C PRO A 978 42.21 -5.14 5.93
N GLY A 979 41.78 -6.39 6.11
CA GLY A 979 40.78 -7.02 5.24
C GLY A 979 39.91 -8.13 5.83
N ASN A 980 39.89 -8.35 7.15
CA ASN A 980 38.96 -9.31 7.77
C ASN A 980 38.01 -8.58 8.73
N GLY A 981 37.11 -7.78 8.17
CA GLY A 981 35.94 -7.26 8.88
C GLY A 981 34.88 -8.36 9.09
N VAL A 982 33.96 -8.15 10.03
CA VAL A 982 32.78 -9.02 10.21
C VAL A 982 31.97 -9.02 8.90
N LYS A 983 31.75 -10.20 8.31
CA LYS A 983 30.92 -10.34 7.10
C LYS A 983 29.44 -10.14 7.46
N LEU A 984 28.87 -9.03 7.02
CA LEU A 984 27.43 -8.77 7.07
C LEU A 984 26.72 -9.42 5.86
N ILE A 985 25.72 -10.25 6.11
CA ILE A 985 24.90 -10.87 5.07
C ILE A 985 23.50 -10.24 5.11
N PHE A 986 23.15 -9.49 4.06
CA PHE A 986 21.85 -8.85 3.92
C PHE A 986 20.95 -9.66 2.99
N HIS A 987 19.71 -9.91 3.42
CA HIS A 987 18.66 -10.44 2.56
C HIS A 987 17.40 -9.61 2.78
N ALA A 988 17.04 -8.78 1.81
CA ALA A 988 15.74 -8.11 1.82
C ALA A 988 14.90 -8.66 0.67
N SER A 989 13.73 -9.21 0.99
CA SER A 989 13.01 -10.05 0.04
C SER A 989 12.05 -9.28 -0.89
N ALA A 990 11.72 -8.01 -0.60
CA ALA A 990 10.76 -7.23 -1.40
C ALA A 990 10.80 -5.69 -1.22
N LEU A 991 11.94 -5.04 -1.43
CA LEU A 991 12.01 -3.57 -1.38
C LEU A 991 11.56 -2.95 -2.71
N ARG A 992 10.39 -2.27 -2.74
CA ARG A 992 10.09 -1.22 -3.75
C ARG A 992 11.04 -0.02 -3.49
N PRO A 993 11.34 0.80 -4.51
CA PRO A 993 12.70 1.27 -4.83
C PRO A 993 13.39 1.96 -3.63
N MET A 994 14.19 1.19 -2.88
CA MET A 994 15.21 1.74 -2.02
C MET A 994 16.46 1.99 -2.84
N PHE A 995 17.07 3.16 -2.69
CA PHE A 995 18.45 3.37 -3.10
C PHE A 995 19.37 2.61 -2.14
N LEU A 996 19.69 1.36 -2.47
CA LEU A 996 20.81 0.67 -1.84
C LEU A 996 22.12 1.23 -2.42
N CYS A 997 22.66 2.27 -1.79
CA CYS A 997 23.99 2.77 -2.13
C CYS A 997 25.04 2.02 -1.29
N VAL A 998 25.56 0.91 -1.82
CA VAL A 998 26.79 0.32 -1.26
C VAL A 998 27.95 1.18 -1.72
N ASN A 999 28.42 2.11 -0.86
CA ASN A 999 29.63 2.87 -1.12
C ASN A 999 30.85 1.93 -1.04
N ARG A 1000 31.17 1.25 -2.16
CA ARG A 1000 32.48 0.62 -2.37
C ARG A 1000 33.50 1.74 -2.60
N LYS A 1001 34.19 2.20 -1.56
CA LYS A 1001 35.46 2.91 -1.77
C LYS A 1001 36.49 1.84 -2.20
N GLU A 1002 36.98 1.93 -3.45
CA GLU A 1002 37.86 1.00 -4.18
C GLU A 1002 39.15 0.51 -3.45
N PRO A 1003 39.87 -0.53 -3.93
CA PRO A 1003 39.69 -1.31 -5.17
C PRO A 1003 39.09 -2.70 -4.92
N ALA A 1004 38.90 -3.48 -5.99
CA ALA A 1004 38.10 -4.71 -6.13
C ALA A 1004 38.28 -5.86 -5.09
N ASN A 1005 39.12 -5.70 -4.05
CA ASN A 1005 39.40 -6.68 -3.01
C ASN A 1005 39.14 -6.18 -1.56
N ALA A 1006 38.55 -5.00 -1.35
CA ALA A 1006 38.20 -4.52 0.00
C ALA A 1006 36.77 -4.98 0.41
N GLU A 1007 36.65 -5.63 1.57
CA GLU A 1007 35.36 -6.02 2.15
C GLU A 1007 34.63 -4.82 2.78
N PRO A 1008 33.28 -4.74 2.73
CA PRO A 1008 32.55 -3.57 3.21
C PRO A 1008 32.55 -3.48 4.76
N GLU A 1009 33.19 -2.46 5.33
CA GLU A 1009 33.20 -2.15 6.77
C GLU A 1009 31.92 -1.40 7.23
N GLU A 1010 31.21 -0.75 6.30
CA GLU A 1010 29.99 0.01 6.57
C GLU A 1010 28.91 -0.30 5.54
N LEU A 1011 27.66 -0.41 5.97
CA LEU A 1011 26.51 -0.51 5.07
C LEU A 1011 25.45 0.54 5.40
N PHE A 1012 25.01 1.25 4.35
CA PHE A 1012 24.03 2.33 4.44
C PHE A 1012 22.75 1.93 3.72
N CYS A 1013 21.62 1.99 4.44
CA CYS A 1013 20.29 1.82 3.87
C CYS A 1013 19.50 3.12 4.07
N GLY A 1014 19.22 3.85 3.00
CA GLY A 1014 18.33 5.00 3.03
C GLY A 1014 16.89 4.57 2.77
N PHE A 1015 15.95 5.05 3.58
CA PHE A 1015 14.51 4.88 3.33
C PHE A 1015 14.03 6.11 2.57
N GLY A 1016 13.74 5.96 1.28
CA GLY A 1016 13.29 7.05 0.42
C GLY A 1016 12.00 6.70 -0.29
N ASP A 1017 11.12 7.69 -0.45
CA ASP A 1017 9.87 7.58 -1.18
C ASP A 1017 10.01 8.32 -2.50
N GLU A 1018 10.20 7.59 -3.62
CA GLU A 1018 10.13 8.20 -4.95
C GLU A 1018 8.69 8.42 -5.43
N ASP A 1019 7.67 7.91 -4.72
CA ASP A 1019 6.28 8.00 -5.13
C ASP A 1019 5.33 8.29 -3.95
N TRP A 1020 5.29 9.55 -3.51
CA TRP A 1020 4.16 10.20 -2.82
C TRP A 1020 3.30 9.33 -1.86
N THR A 1021 3.82 9.03 -0.67
CA THR A 1021 2.98 8.73 0.51
C THR A 1021 2.62 10.02 1.25
N GLY A 1022 1.86 10.87 0.56
CA GLY A 1022 1.18 12.00 1.20
C GLY A 1022 0.04 11.51 2.09
N ASP A 1023 0.13 11.84 3.38
CA ASP A 1023 -0.96 11.99 4.36
C ASP A 1023 -1.63 10.78 5.06
N ASP A 1024 -1.16 9.52 4.93
CA ASP A 1024 -1.74 8.41 5.71
C ASP A 1024 -0.93 8.07 6.98
N PRO A 1025 -1.43 8.34 8.21
CA PRO A 1025 -0.73 8.02 9.46
C PRO A 1025 -0.65 6.53 9.77
N GLU A 1026 -1.55 5.71 9.21
CA GLU A 1026 -1.65 4.27 9.53
C GLU A 1026 -0.57 3.42 8.82
N LEU A 1027 0.06 3.96 7.77
CA LEU A 1027 1.18 3.33 7.06
C LEU A 1027 2.55 3.62 7.70
N ARG A 1028 2.61 4.29 8.86
CA ARG A 1028 3.85 4.76 9.50
C ARG A 1028 4.42 3.75 10.49
N TRP A 1029 5.14 2.74 10.00
CA TRP A 1029 5.65 1.61 10.80
C TRP A 1029 7.08 1.73 11.31
N GLY A 1030 7.86 2.72 10.87
CA GLY A 1030 9.24 2.87 11.31
C GLY A 1030 10.14 1.75 10.81
N VAL A 1031 11.09 1.33 11.64
CA VAL A 1031 12.00 0.22 11.33
C VAL A 1031 11.68 -0.92 12.29
N PHE A 1032 11.43 -2.10 11.74
CA PHE A 1032 11.37 -3.37 12.47
C PHE A 1032 12.28 -4.37 11.75
N ALA A 1033 13.38 -4.74 12.39
CA ALA A 1033 14.37 -5.65 11.84
C ALA A 1033 14.71 -6.76 12.82
N VAL A 1034 14.90 -7.96 12.28
CA VAL A 1034 15.31 -9.15 12.98
C VAL A 1034 16.78 -9.40 12.66
N VAL A 1035 17.62 -9.41 13.69
CA VAL A 1035 19.06 -9.64 13.57
C VAL A 1035 19.41 -11.01 14.15
N THR A 1036 20.09 -11.85 13.38
CA THR A 1036 20.50 -13.20 13.78
C THR A 1036 21.97 -13.44 13.46
N SER A 1037 22.58 -14.47 14.06
CA SER A 1037 23.84 -15.01 13.50
C SER A 1037 23.58 -15.56 12.09
N ALA A 1038 24.54 -15.41 11.17
CA ALA A 1038 24.39 -16.01 9.84
C ALA A 1038 24.54 -17.54 9.85
N ASP A 1039 25.06 -18.09 10.94
CA ASP A 1039 25.19 -19.54 11.17
C ASP A 1039 23.84 -20.17 11.57
N GLU A 1040 22.83 -19.36 11.92
CA GLU A 1040 21.46 -19.81 12.19
C GLU A 1040 20.64 -20.02 10.90
N PRO A 1041 19.60 -20.88 10.92
CA PRO A 1041 18.68 -21.05 9.79
C PRO A 1041 18.03 -19.72 9.34
N GLU A 1042 17.86 -19.55 8.03
CA GLU A 1042 17.23 -18.35 7.49
C GLU A 1042 15.74 -18.27 7.85
N LEU A 1043 15.32 -17.14 8.42
CA LEU A 1043 13.92 -16.84 8.69
C LEU A 1043 13.20 -16.42 7.41
N THR A 1044 12.02 -17.00 7.20
CA THR A 1044 11.12 -16.63 6.10
C THR A 1044 10.42 -15.31 6.40
N GLU A 1045 10.05 -14.58 5.36
CA GLU A 1045 9.32 -13.31 5.48
C GLU A 1045 8.03 -13.46 6.28
N SER A 1046 7.25 -14.53 6.01
CA SER A 1046 6.03 -14.83 6.77
C SER A 1046 6.28 -15.02 8.27
N LYS A 1047 7.43 -15.59 8.65
CA LYS A 1047 7.78 -15.80 10.06
C LYS A 1047 8.25 -14.51 10.72
N ILE A 1048 8.86 -13.61 9.95
CA ILE A 1048 9.18 -12.25 10.39
C ILE A 1048 7.88 -11.47 10.62
N GLU A 1049 6.91 -11.55 9.70
CA GLU A 1049 5.61 -10.88 9.85
C GLU A 1049 4.77 -11.45 11.01
N GLU A 1050 4.76 -12.77 11.20
CA GLU A 1050 4.14 -13.40 12.38
C GLU A 1050 4.81 -12.95 13.69
N LEU A 1051 6.14 -12.83 13.69
CA LEU A 1051 6.89 -12.30 14.81
C LEU A 1051 6.53 -10.84 15.08
N VAL A 1052 6.46 -9.99 14.05
CA VAL A 1052 6.03 -8.58 14.17
C VAL A 1052 4.66 -8.49 14.85
N ASP A 1053 3.68 -9.26 14.39
CA ASP A 1053 2.32 -9.24 14.95
C ASP A 1053 2.30 -9.70 16.41
N ALA A 1054 2.97 -10.81 16.71
CA ALA A 1054 3.04 -11.35 18.06
C ALA A 1054 3.81 -10.43 19.03
N TYR A 1055 4.92 -9.84 18.57
CA TYR A 1055 5.81 -8.98 19.36
C TYR A 1055 5.18 -7.61 19.62
N THR A 1056 4.52 -7.02 18.62
CA THR A 1056 3.80 -5.74 18.74
C THR A 1056 2.58 -5.88 19.67
N ALA A 1057 1.83 -6.97 19.53
CA ALA A 1057 0.70 -7.26 20.42
C ALA A 1057 1.15 -7.47 21.88
N ALA A 1058 2.24 -8.20 22.11
CA ALA A 1058 2.79 -8.38 23.46
C ALA A 1058 3.28 -7.07 24.07
N SER A 1059 3.98 -6.23 23.29
CA SER A 1059 4.52 -4.95 23.77
C SER A 1059 3.43 -3.92 24.05
N GLY A 1060 2.42 -3.83 23.17
CA GLY A 1060 1.28 -2.93 23.33
C GLY A 1060 0.42 -3.20 24.57
N ARG A 1061 0.27 -4.47 24.95
CA ARG A 1061 -0.44 -4.90 26.17
C ARG A 1061 0.22 -4.40 27.46
N ILE A 1062 1.55 -4.32 27.47
CA ILE A 1062 2.34 -3.99 28.67
C ILE A 1062 2.48 -2.48 28.83
N VAL A 1063 2.69 -1.73 27.74
CA VAL A 1063 2.85 -0.27 27.80
C VAL A 1063 1.51 0.46 27.88
N GLY A 1064 0.39 -0.22 27.65
CA GLY A 1064 -0.95 0.38 27.67
C GLY A 1064 -1.20 1.35 26.51
N SER A 1065 -0.25 1.45 25.57
CA SER A 1065 -0.27 2.35 24.41
C SER A 1065 -0.98 1.77 23.19
N ASN A 1066 -1.34 0.48 23.21
CA ASN A 1066 -1.97 -0.23 22.10
C ASN A 1066 -3.20 -1.01 22.57
N LEU A 1067 -4.13 -0.34 23.24
CA LEU A 1067 -5.52 -0.76 23.12
C LEU A 1067 -5.93 -0.37 21.70
N ALA A 1068 -5.91 -1.32 20.77
CA ALA A 1068 -6.72 -1.18 19.56
C ALA A 1068 -8.11 -0.71 20.02
N GLU A 1069 -8.66 0.33 19.39
CA GLU A 1069 -10.03 0.76 19.71
C GLU A 1069 -10.91 -0.48 19.73
N VAL A 1070 -11.51 -0.77 20.90
CA VAL A 1070 -12.29 -1.99 21.04
C VAL A 1070 -13.44 -1.89 20.07
N SER A 1071 -13.38 -2.77 19.08
CA SER A 1071 -14.28 -2.76 17.95
C SER A 1071 -15.22 -3.94 18.02
N ILE A 1072 -16.50 -3.66 17.83
CA ILE A 1072 -17.52 -4.70 17.69
C ILE A 1072 -17.93 -4.77 16.23
N GLU A 1073 -17.32 -5.69 15.49
CA GLU A 1073 -17.58 -5.86 14.07
C GLU A 1073 -18.81 -6.76 13.84
N PRO A 1074 -19.68 -6.45 12.88
CA PRO A 1074 -20.62 -7.44 12.36
C PRO A 1074 -19.83 -8.61 11.76
N GLU A 1075 -20.23 -9.86 12.04
CA GLU A 1075 -19.66 -11.01 11.33
C GLU A 1075 -20.32 -11.19 9.93
N ASP A 1076 -21.47 -10.55 9.70
CA ASP A 1076 -22.24 -10.64 8.46
C ASP A 1076 -21.85 -9.58 7.41
N TRP A 1077 -21.98 -9.95 6.13
CA TRP A 1077 -21.80 -9.07 4.96
C TRP A 1077 -23.14 -8.54 4.47
N ASP A 1078 -23.64 -7.49 5.10
CA ASP A 1078 -24.88 -6.83 4.70
C ASP A 1078 -24.68 -5.77 3.60
N GLU A 1079 -25.77 -5.18 3.11
CA GLU A 1079 -25.73 -4.16 2.06
C GLU A 1079 -24.86 -2.95 2.44
N ALA A 1080 -24.87 -2.53 3.71
CA ALA A 1080 -24.13 -1.36 4.15
C ALA A 1080 -22.62 -1.62 4.13
N ARG A 1081 -22.17 -2.75 4.68
CA ARG A 1081 -20.76 -3.15 4.67
C ARG A 1081 -20.25 -3.40 3.26
N LEU A 1082 -21.05 -4.06 2.42
CA LEU A 1082 -20.69 -4.30 1.02
C LEU A 1082 -20.52 -2.98 0.24
N LYS A 1083 -21.40 -2.01 0.47
CA LYS A 1083 -21.26 -0.68 -0.13
C LYS A 1083 -20.04 0.06 0.40
N ALA A 1084 -19.76 -0.01 1.71
CA ALA A 1084 -18.56 0.59 2.30
C ALA A 1084 -17.27 -0.02 1.74
N LEU A 1085 -17.21 -1.35 1.59
CA LEU A 1085 -16.10 -2.04 0.92
C LEU A 1085 -15.92 -1.52 -0.52
N CYS A 1086 -17.02 -1.39 -1.27
CA CYS A 1086 -16.95 -0.85 -2.62
C CYS A 1086 -16.47 0.60 -2.64
N GLU A 1087 -16.99 1.44 -1.75
CA GLU A 1087 -16.60 2.85 -1.65
C GLU A 1087 -15.11 3.01 -1.33
N ARG A 1088 -14.59 2.24 -0.38
CA ARG A 1088 -13.17 2.21 0.01
C ARG A 1088 -12.24 2.04 -1.20
N HIS A 1089 -12.57 1.11 -2.09
CA HIS A 1089 -11.75 0.80 -3.26
C HIS A 1089 -12.19 1.52 -4.54
N GLY A 1090 -13.26 2.31 -4.50
CA GLY A 1090 -13.84 2.95 -5.69
C GLY A 1090 -14.47 1.96 -6.67
N TRP A 1091 -15.05 0.87 -6.17
CA TRP A 1091 -15.79 -0.11 -6.96
C TRP A 1091 -17.23 0.34 -7.19
N GLU A 1092 -17.78 -0.05 -8.34
CA GLU A 1092 -19.23 -0.07 -8.53
C GLU A 1092 -19.81 -1.22 -7.67
N PHE A 1093 -20.95 -1.00 -7.02
CA PHE A 1093 -21.66 -2.03 -6.27
C PHE A 1093 -22.93 -2.44 -7.02
N GLU A 1094 -23.15 -3.75 -7.14
CA GLU A 1094 -24.35 -4.27 -7.79
C GLU A 1094 -24.85 -5.55 -7.16
N TRP A 1095 -26.17 -5.68 -7.08
CA TRP A 1095 -26.82 -6.94 -6.72
C TRP A 1095 -26.88 -7.87 -7.92
N MET A 1096 -26.72 -9.17 -7.69
CA MET A 1096 -26.88 -10.22 -8.69
C MET A 1096 -28.35 -10.34 -9.14
N THR A 1097 -28.83 -9.36 -9.89
CA THR A 1097 -30.17 -9.27 -10.45
C THR A 1097 -30.08 -8.93 -11.93
N GLU A 1098 -31.00 -9.49 -12.70
CA GLU A 1098 -31.11 -9.19 -14.12
C GLU A 1098 -31.35 -7.69 -14.36
N ASP A 1099 -32.20 -7.06 -13.54
CA ASP A 1099 -32.48 -5.62 -13.58
C ASP A 1099 -31.28 -4.72 -13.22
N GLY A 1100 -30.38 -5.19 -12.35
CA GLY A 1100 -29.12 -4.50 -12.05
C GLY A 1100 -28.25 -4.43 -13.30
N GLU A 1101 -28.03 -5.57 -13.93
CA GLU A 1101 -27.10 -5.69 -15.05
C GLU A 1101 -27.65 -4.96 -16.29
N ARG A 1102 -28.97 -4.95 -16.48
CA ARG A 1102 -29.63 -4.14 -17.52
C ARG A 1102 -29.46 -2.64 -17.29
N ARG A 1103 -29.61 -2.14 -16.05
CA ARG A 1103 -29.42 -0.70 -15.72
C ARG A 1103 -28.00 -0.23 -16.04
N ARG A 1104 -26.99 -1.01 -15.64
CA ARG A 1104 -25.58 -0.69 -15.91
C ARG A 1104 -25.28 -0.58 -17.40
N ARG A 1105 -25.86 -1.43 -18.24
CA ARG A 1105 -25.62 -1.40 -19.70
C ARG A 1105 -26.14 -0.13 -20.36
N ILE A 1106 -27.27 0.39 -19.89
CA ILE A 1106 -27.85 1.66 -20.35
C ILE A 1106 -26.93 2.82 -19.95
N GLU A 1107 -26.50 2.86 -18.69
CA GLU A 1107 -25.62 3.91 -18.16
C GLU A 1107 -24.22 3.87 -18.79
N GLY A 1108 -23.69 2.67 -19.08
CA GLY A 1108 -22.44 2.47 -19.79
C GLY A 1108 -22.47 3.01 -21.23
N ALA A 1109 -23.55 2.75 -21.96
CA ALA A 1109 -23.77 3.29 -23.31
C ALA A 1109 -23.87 4.84 -23.30
N GLU A 1110 -24.49 5.42 -22.27
CA GLU A 1110 -24.54 6.88 -22.09
C GLU A 1110 -23.19 7.50 -21.71
N ARG A 1111 -22.39 6.82 -20.88
CA ARG A 1111 -21.04 7.27 -20.47
C ARG A 1111 -20.07 7.29 -21.66
N ALA A 1112 -20.14 6.29 -22.55
CA ALA A 1112 -19.40 6.26 -23.82
C ALA A 1112 -19.80 7.39 -24.81
N ARG A 1113 -21.06 7.84 -24.76
CA ARG A 1113 -21.53 9.01 -25.54
C ARG A 1113 -21.04 10.35 -24.99
N ARG A 1114 -20.82 10.45 -23.67
CA ARG A 1114 -20.27 11.69 -23.06
C ARG A 1114 -18.78 11.85 -23.30
N SER A 1115 -18.01 10.75 -23.33
CA SER A 1115 -16.57 10.79 -23.63
C SER A 1115 -16.28 11.16 -25.09
N SER A 1116 -17.13 10.75 -26.03
CA SER A 1116 -17.05 11.12 -27.45
C SER A 1116 -17.49 12.55 -27.77
N ARG A 1117 -18.12 13.27 -26.82
CA ARG A 1117 -18.56 14.68 -26.97
C ARG A 1117 -17.57 15.73 -26.44
N ARG A 1118 -16.35 15.35 -26.01
CA ARG A 1118 -15.32 16.37 -25.72
C ARG A 1118 -14.92 17.06 -27.03
N PRO A 1119 -15.06 18.40 -27.16
CA PRO A 1119 -14.57 19.09 -28.33
C PRO A 1119 -13.05 18.89 -28.41
N ALA A 1120 -12.56 18.50 -29.58
CA ALA A 1120 -11.14 18.48 -29.86
C ALA A 1120 -10.57 19.86 -29.53
N ALA A 1121 -9.76 19.95 -28.48
CA ALA A 1121 -8.94 21.12 -28.23
C ALA A 1121 -8.10 21.34 -29.49
N SER A 1122 -8.19 22.55 -30.03
CA SER A 1122 -7.53 22.98 -31.26
C SER A 1122 -6.03 22.71 -31.21
N CYS A 1123 -5.60 21.60 -31.79
CA CYS A 1123 -4.20 21.41 -32.16
C CYS A 1123 -4.01 22.05 -33.52
N SER A 1124 -3.29 23.16 -33.55
CA SER A 1124 -2.95 23.91 -34.76
C SER A 1124 -2.26 23.00 -35.77
N ARG A 1125 -2.73 23.08 -37.02
CA ARG A 1125 -2.10 22.50 -38.21
C ARG A 1125 -0.62 22.87 -38.27
N GLY A 1126 0.25 21.90 -38.11
CA GLY A 1126 1.68 21.97 -38.40
C GLY A 1126 2.28 20.58 -38.23
N ASP A 1127 2.86 20.05 -39.31
CA ASP A 1127 3.75 18.89 -39.34
C ASP A 1127 3.12 17.48 -39.38
N VAL A 1128 2.40 17.22 -40.48
CA VAL A 1128 2.38 15.87 -41.07
C VAL A 1128 3.53 15.80 -42.08
N PHE A 1129 4.65 15.17 -41.74
CA PHE A 1129 5.48 14.43 -42.70
C PHE A 1129 6.51 13.54 -41.98
N GLY A 1130 6.35 12.21 -42.13
CA GLY A 1130 7.45 11.27 -42.19
C GLY A 1130 7.87 10.56 -40.90
N MET A 1131 7.42 9.32 -40.72
CA MET A 1131 8.39 8.24 -40.47
C MET A 1131 7.81 6.88 -40.86
N ARG A 1132 8.49 6.28 -41.85
CA ARG A 1132 8.32 4.93 -42.36
C ARG A 1132 8.48 3.90 -41.24
N MET A 1133 7.68 2.84 -41.32
CA MET A 1133 8.01 1.55 -40.72
C MET A 1133 9.37 1.06 -41.24
N SER A 1134 10.26 0.65 -40.33
CA SER A 1134 11.29 -0.35 -40.62
C SER A 1134 11.24 -1.41 -39.53
N LEU A 1135 10.94 -2.64 -39.95
CA LEU A 1135 11.17 -3.87 -39.20
C LEU A 1135 12.67 -3.99 -38.86
N GLY A 1136 12.94 -4.34 -37.61
CA GLY A 1136 14.26 -4.67 -37.05
C GLY A 1136 14.08 -5.20 -35.64
#